data_AF-A0A1J3C9Y8-F1
#
_entry.id   AF-A0A1J3C9Y8-F1
#
_cell.length_a   1.000
_cell.length_b   1.000
_cell.length_c   1.000
_cell.angle_alpha   90.00
_cell.angle_beta   90.00
_cell.angle_gamma   90.00
#
_symmetry.space_group_name_H-M   'P 1'
#
loop_
_entity.id
_entity.type
_entity.pdbx_description
1 polymer ?
#
loop_
_entity_poly.entity_id
_entity_poly.type
_entity_poly.pdbx_seq_one_letter_code
_entity_poly.pdbx_strand_id
1 'polypeptide(L)'
;MVFKSRIKWIALFVMILSVGSLVVHLSMTKSSGVQLAYYARDTLWQDFDSLLGAQDFRNKHLWRPVKSLETLQPYANPRNSFPAPSSKNNGFIYAKIFGGFDKIRSSICDLVTISRLLNATLVIPELQESLRSKGVSNKFKSFSYLYDEEQFISFLKNDVIIAKTLPESLKAARKRNEFPLFKPKNSASPKFYLEDVLPKLKKAKVIGLIVSDGGCLQSTLPASMPELQRLRCRVAFHALQLRSEIQVLGKKMVERLRKSGQPFLAYHPGLVREKLAYHGCAELFQDIHSELIQYRRAQMIKQKFISEALIVDSHLRRDNGLCPLMPEEVGILLKALGYSQKAIIYLAGSEMFGGQRVLIPLRAMFPNLVDRTSLCSMEELSELVGPEIPLPENTYEMPPRKSDKQLKEEWNKAGPRPRPLPPPPDRPIYQHEKEGWYGWLTENDTEPSLSPMDLRNQAHRLLWDALDFVVSVEADVFFPGFNDDGSGLPDFSSLVMGQRLYERPSSRTYRLDRKVIQELFNITREDMYHPNRNWTLRVRKYLNSSLSESGLIRQSMLSKPRLFLSHPLPECSCRTSALEDSKQIRSDDGRFLYGGEDECPKWIKSAGMEKSKTDDGDQPDYEHDLLTEQSETEEEFAKSKVASAFDQDEEWDPND
;
A
#
# COMPACT_ATOMS: atom_id res chain seq x y z
N MET A 1 -74.11 -12.16 -4.68
CA MET A 1 -72.92 -11.90 -5.53
C MET A 1 -71.80 -11.09 -4.84
N VAL A 2 -71.81 -10.89 -3.52
CA VAL A 2 -70.86 -10.00 -2.79
C VAL A 2 -69.68 -10.75 -2.15
N PHE A 3 -69.80 -12.06 -1.91
CA PHE A 3 -68.73 -12.85 -1.27
C PHE A 3 -67.53 -13.19 -2.17
N LYS A 4 -67.73 -13.29 -3.50
CA LYS A 4 -66.64 -13.59 -4.46
C LYS A 4 -65.65 -12.42 -4.65
N SER A 5 -66.06 -11.19 -4.31
CA SER A 5 -65.20 -10.00 -4.42
C SER A 5 -64.25 -9.87 -3.23
N ARG A 6 -64.73 -10.16 -2.01
CA ARG A 6 -63.91 -10.04 -0.79
C ARG A 6 -62.76 -11.06 -0.75
N ILE A 7 -62.98 -12.29 -1.21
CA ILE A 7 -61.91 -13.31 -1.26
C ILE A 7 -60.78 -12.92 -2.22
N LYS A 8 -61.10 -12.27 -3.35
CA LYS A 8 -60.08 -11.77 -4.28
C LYS A 8 -59.26 -10.63 -3.69
N TRP A 9 -59.90 -9.72 -2.96
CA TRP A 9 -59.20 -8.63 -2.27
C TRP A 9 -58.34 -9.12 -1.11
N ILE A 10 -58.80 -10.14 -0.37
CA ILE A 10 -58.01 -10.79 0.69
C ILE A 10 -56.80 -11.51 0.06
N ALA A 11 -56.98 -12.26 -1.02
CA ALA A 11 -55.88 -12.93 -1.72
C ALA A 11 -54.85 -11.93 -2.28
N LEU A 12 -55.31 -10.80 -2.82
CA LEU A 12 -54.43 -9.74 -3.35
C LEU A 12 -53.68 -9.03 -2.23
N PHE A 13 -54.33 -8.80 -1.09
CA PHE A 13 -53.70 -8.23 0.11
C PHE A 13 -52.64 -9.16 0.70
N VAL A 14 -52.92 -10.48 0.77
CA VAL A 14 -51.96 -11.49 1.23
C VAL A 14 -50.77 -11.60 0.27
N MET A 15 -50.99 -11.53 -1.04
CA MET A 15 -49.92 -11.48 -2.04
C MET A 15 -49.03 -10.25 -1.88
N ILE A 16 -49.62 -9.06 -1.67
CA ILE A 16 -48.86 -7.83 -1.47
C ILE A 16 -48.04 -7.91 -0.17
N LEU A 17 -48.61 -8.44 0.91
CA LEU A 17 -47.87 -8.65 2.17
C LEU A 17 -46.75 -9.68 2.02
N SER A 18 -46.96 -10.76 1.26
CA SER A 18 -45.94 -11.76 0.98
C SER A 18 -44.79 -11.19 0.15
N VAL A 19 -45.08 -10.36 -0.86
CA VAL A 19 -44.05 -9.68 -1.66
C VAL A 19 -43.33 -8.63 -0.84
N GLY A 20 -44.05 -7.87 -0.01
CA GLY A 20 -43.44 -6.91 0.92
C GLY A 20 -42.51 -7.59 1.93
N SER A 21 -42.92 -8.73 2.50
CA SER A 21 -42.11 -9.55 3.39
C SER A 21 -40.86 -10.09 2.68
N LEU A 22 -41.00 -10.58 1.43
CA LEU A 22 -39.87 -11.04 0.63
C LEU A 22 -38.89 -9.90 0.31
N VAL A 23 -39.36 -8.70 -0.01
CA VAL A 23 -38.53 -7.51 -0.25
C VAL A 23 -37.81 -7.07 1.02
N VAL A 24 -38.48 -7.12 2.18
CA VAL A 24 -37.87 -6.84 3.48
C VAL A 24 -36.81 -7.91 3.81
N HIS A 25 -37.10 -9.19 3.61
CA HIS A 25 -36.11 -10.25 3.84
C HIS A 25 -34.92 -10.19 2.88
N LEU A 26 -35.13 -9.84 1.60
CA LEU A 26 -34.05 -9.62 0.63
C LEU A 26 -33.25 -8.34 0.91
N SER A 27 -33.90 -7.29 1.44
CA SER A 27 -33.24 -6.06 1.88
C SER A 27 -32.42 -6.30 3.16
N MET A 28 -32.93 -7.13 4.08
CA MET A 28 -32.21 -7.56 5.27
C MET A 28 -31.03 -8.45 4.90
N THR A 29 -31.16 -9.47 4.03
CA THR A 29 -30.00 -10.31 3.66
C THR A 29 -28.91 -9.55 2.90
N LYS A 30 -29.24 -8.48 2.17
CA LYS A 30 -28.27 -7.58 1.52
C LYS A 30 -27.55 -6.63 2.51
N SER A 31 -28.06 -6.47 3.73
CA SER A 31 -27.52 -5.56 4.77
C SER A 31 -27.10 -6.25 6.08
N SER A 32 -27.56 -7.48 6.36
CA SER A 32 -27.47 -8.11 7.68
C SER A 32 -26.44 -9.24 7.80
N GLY A 33 -25.87 -9.71 6.69
CA GLY A 33 -24.82 -10.74 6.74
C GLY A 33 -23.57 -10.31 7.53
N VAL A 34 -23.31 -9.00 7.59
CA VAL A 34 -22.15 -8.42 8.29
C VAL A 34 -22.51 -7.91 9.69
N GLN A 35 -23.77 -7.51 9.92
CA GLN A 35 -24.17 -6.80 11.15
C GLN A 35 -24.74 -7.74 12.23
N LEU A 36 -25.38 -8.85 11.85
CA LEU A 36 -25.91 -9.83 12.83
C LEU A 36 -24.80 -10.67 13.48
N ALA A 37 -23.70 -10.89 12.77
CA ALA A 37 -22.49 -11.52 13.32
C ALA A 37 -21.79 -10.66 14.37
N TYR A 38 -22.04 -9.34 14.39
CA TYR A 38 -21.45 -8.42 15.37
C TYR A 38 -22.19 -8.44 16.71
N TYR A 39 -23.52 -8.57 16.72
CA TYR A 39 -24.32 -8.54 17.95
C TYR A 39 -24.50 -9.90 18.62
N ALA A 40 -24.57 -11.00 17.87
CA ALA A 40 -24.63 -12.35 18.45
C ALA A 40 -23.26 -12.80 19.04
N ARG A 41 -22.16 -12.13 18.65
CA ARG A 41 -20.80 -12.38 19.15
C ARG A 41 -20.47 -11.62 20.44
N ASP A 42 -21.23 -10.59 20.81
CA ASP A 42 -20.90 -9.80 22.01
C ASP A 42 -21.37 -10.48 23.31
N THR A 43 -22.41 -11.31 23.23
CA THR A 43 -23.03 -11.95 24.41
C THR A 43 -22.44 -13.30 24.77
N LEU A 44 -21.86 -14.04 23.82
CA LEU A 44 -21.34 -15.39 24.06
C LEU A 44 -19.87 -15.41 24.56
N TRP A 45 -19.15 -14.28 24.48
CA TRP A 45 -17.72 -14.19 24.82
C TRP A 45 -17.43 -13.42 26.11
N GLN A 46 -18.40 -12.68 26.66
CA GLN A 46 -18.27 -12.05 27.98
C GLN A 46 -18.07 -13.09 29.11
N ASP A 47 -18.61 -14.30 28.97
CA ASP A 47 -18.43 -15.38 29.96
C ASP A 47 -17.06 -16.09 29.88
N PHE A 48 -16.36 -16.01 28.73
CA PHE A 48 -15.04 -16.65 28.55
C PHE A 48 -13.85 -15.73 28.92
N ASP A 49 -14.05 -14.41 29.01
CA ASP A 49 -12.99 -13.46 29.36
C ASP A 49 -12.50 -13.61 30.83
N SER A 50 -13.24 -14.33 31.69
CA SER A 50 -12.84 -14.56 33.09
C SER A 50 -11.70 -15.59 33.28
N LEU A 51 -11.38 -16.42 32.27
CA LEU A 51 -10.51 -17.59 32.41
C LEU A 51 -9.09 -17.44 31.80
N LEU A 52 -8.79 -16.33 31.10
CA LEU A 52 -7.53 -16.13 30.33
C LEU A 52 -6.65 -14.96 30.81
N GLY A 53 -6.79 -14.54 32.07
CA GLY A 53 -6.13 -13.35 32.64
C GLY A 53 -4.59 -13.32 32.62
N ALA A 54 -3.91 -14.41 32.26
CA ALA A 54 -2.44 -14.48 32.20
C ALA A 54 -1.82 -14.07 30.85
N GLN A 55 -2.62 -13.96 29.77
CA GLN A 55 -2.11 -13.67 28.42
C GLN A 55 -2.08 -12.17 28.09
N ASP A 56 -2.83 -11.36 28.84
CA ASP A 56 -3.06 -9.93 28.53
C ASP A 56 -1.86 -9.02 28.92
N PHE A 57 -1.03 -9.46 29.86
CA PHE A 57 0.17 -8.71 30.27
C PHE A 57 1.34 -8.79 29.27
N ARG A 58 1.52 -9.91 28.53
CA ARG A 58 2.64 -10.07 27.60
C ARG A 58 2.47 -9.30 26.28
N ASN A 59 1.24 -8.98 25.89
CA ASN A 59 0.94 -8.42 24.57
C ASN A 59 1.00 -6.89 24.50
N LYS A 60 1.02 -6.18 25.64
CA LYS A 60 1.11 -4.70 25.66
C LYS A 60 2.40 -4.19 25.02
N HIS A 61 3.51 -4.91 25.15
CA HIS A 61 4.79 -4.51 24.58
C HIS A 61 4.80 -4.43 23.05
N LEU A 62 3.96 -5.22 22.36
CA LEU A 62 3.89 -5.26 20.89
C LEU A 62 3.38 -3.95 20.27
N TRP A 63 2.70 -3.12 21.07
CA TRP A 63 2.08 -1.86 20.66
C TRP A 63 2.81 -0.63 21.20
N ARG A 64 3.79 -0.81 22.09
CA ARG A 64 4.57 0.28 22.68
C ARG A 64 5.55 0.90 21.67
N PRO A 65 5.85 2.21 21.78
CA PRO A 65 6.89 2.87 21.00
C PRO A 65 8.27 2.21 21.15
N VAL A 66 9.11 2.38 20.13
CA VAL A 66 10.51 1.94 20.13
C VAL A 66 11.35 2.98 20.85
N LYS A 67 11.71 2.71 22.12
CA LYS A 67 12.42 3.64 23.02
C LYS A 67 13.67 4.27 22.40
N SER A 68 14.50 3.48 21.71
CA SER A 68 15.75 3.99 21.11
C SER A 68 15.55 5.09 20.06
N LEU A 69 14.34 5.21 19.50
CA LEU A 69 14.01 6.17 18.44
C LEU A 69 13.22 7.39 18.94
N GLU A 70 12.88 7.47 20.22
CA GLU A 70 12.09 8.60 20.78
C GLU A 70 12.84 9.94 20.75
N THR A 71 14.17 9.89 20.71
CA THR A 71 15.02 11.08 20.63
C THR A 71 14.99 11.76 19.26
N LEU A 72 14.54 11.06 18.22
CA LEU A 72 14.41 11.60 16.87
C LEU A 72 13.14 12.44 16.77
N GLN A 73 13.26 13.63 16.17
CA GLN A 73 12.14 14.55 15.95
C GLN A 73 12.12 15.03 14.49
N PRO A 74 10.92 15.25 13.91
CA PRO A 74 10.77 15.79 12.57
C PRO A 74 11.40 17.18 12.47
N TYR A 75 12.31 17.37 11.52
CA TYR A 75 12.93 18.68 11.28
C TYR A 75 13.42 18.82 9.84
N ALA A 76 12.64 19.51 9.01
CA ALA A 76 12.92 19.74 7.59
C ALA A 76 13.45 21.15 7.27
N ASN A 77 13.58 22.01 8.28
CA ASN A 77 13.97 23.41 8.05
C ASN A 77 15.40 23.52 7.54
N PRO A 78 15.71 24.60 6.78
CA PRO A 78 17.08 24.87 6.38
C PRO A 78 18.02 24.96 7.57
N ARG A 79 19.25 24.47 7.40
CA ARG A 79 20.30 24.57 8.44
C ARG A 79 21.33 25.65 8.11
N ASN A 80 21.50 25.93 6.82
CA ASN A 80 22.31 27.03 6.31
C ASN A 80 21.45 28.16 5.73
N SER A 81 22.10 29.26 5.34
CA SER A 81 21.43 30.34 4.61
C SER A 81 20.78 29.81 3.32
N PHE A 82 19.46 29.88 3.26
CA PHE A 82 18.66 29.45 2.11
C PHE A 82 17.76 30.62 1.67
N PRO A 83 18.27 31.54 0.83
CA PRO A 83 17.55 32.77 0.50
C PRO A 83 16.32 32.50 -0.37
N ALA A 84 15.32 33.38 -0.25
CA ALA A 84 14.13 33.33 -1.09
C ALA A 84 14.48 33.37 -2.59
N PRO A 85 13.66 32.75 -3.47
CA PRO A 85 13.91 32.78 -4.92
C PRO A 85 13.89 34.20 -5.47
N SER A 86 14.79 34.48 -6.41
CA SER A 86 14.85 35.76 -7.14
C SER A 86 13.62 35.94 -8.04
N SER A 87 13.11 37.18 -8.13
CA SER A 87 12.05 37.53 -9.09
C SER A 87 12.51 37.34 -10.55
N LYS A 88 13.80 37.54 -10.82
CA LYS A 88 14.43 37.21 -12.11
C LYS A 88 14.87 35.74 -12.11
N ASN A 89 14.22 34.95 -12.95
CA ASN A 89 14.47 33.51 -13.10
C ASN A 89 14.79 33.14 -14.56
N ASN A 90 15.14 31.87 -14.80
CA ASN A 90 15.57 31.38 -16.11
C ASN A 90 14.40 31.03 -17.07
N GLY A 91 13.16 30.97 -16.58
CA GLY A 91 11.98 30.56 -17.35
C GLY A 91 11.03 29.65 -16.57
N PHE A 92 10.19 28.91 -17.30
CA PHE A 92 9.17 28.00 -16.78
C PHE A 92 9.48 26.53 -17.07
N ILE A 93 9.20 25.68 -16.11
CA ILE A 93 9.21 24.22 -16.26
C ILE A 93 7.79 23.72 -16.08
N TYR A 94 7.22 23.07 -17.09
CA TYR A 94 5.98 22.29 -16.92
C TYR A 94 6.32 20.80 -16.92
N ALA A 95 5.56 20.01 -16.17
CA ALA A 95 5.81 18.58 -16.03
C ALA A 95 4.55 17.75 -16.27
N LYS A 96 4.72 16.61 -16.93
CA LYS A 96 3.72 15.54 -17.04
C LYS A 96 4.23 14.35 -16.24
N ILE A 97 3.47 13.92 -15.24
CA ILE A 97 3.84 12.82 -14.35
C ILE A 97 2.90 11.66 -14.62
N PHE A 98 3.48 10.48 -14.85
CA PHE A 98 2.75 9.21 -14.98
C PHE A 98 3.13 8.28 -13.81
N GLY A 99 2.25 7.36 -13.49
CA GLY A 99 2.40 6.36 -12.44
C GLY A 99 1.34 6.44 -11.35
N GLY A 100 1.43 5.51 -10.40
CA GLY A 100 0.58 5.48 -9.22
C GLY A 100 0.92 6.59 -8.22
N PHE A 101 0.20 6.57 -7.09
CA PHE A 101 0.35 7.52 -6.00
C PHE A 101 1.82 7.71 -5.56
N ASP A 102 2.54 6.59 -5.47
CA ASP A 102 3.94 6.53 -5.05
C ASP A 102 4.90 7.24 -6.00
N LYS A 103 4.79 6.93 -7.29
CA LYS A 103 5.58 7.57 -8.36
C LYS A 103 5.28 9.05 -8.46
N ILE A 104 4.01 9.44 -8.33
CA ILE A 104 3.58 10.83 -8.36
C ILE A 104 4.23 11.62 -7.22
N ARG A 105 4.09 11.13 -5.97
CA ARG A 105 4.61 11.80 -4.77
C ARG A 105 6.12 12.02 -4.86
N SER A 106 6.88 10.99 -5.25
CA SER A 106 8.33 11.11 -5.41
C SER A 106 8.73 12.09 -6.52
N SER A 107 8.02 12.09 -7.65
CA SER A 107 8.34 12.95 -8.80
C SER A 107 8.12 14.43 -8.51
N ILE A 108 7.06 14.79 -7.78
CA ILE A 108 6.77 16.18 -7.41
C ILE A 108 7.89 16.75 -6.52
N CYS A 109 8.39 15.96 -5.57
CA CYS A 109 9.48 16.37 -4.69
C CYS A 109 10.77 16.69 -5.47
N ASP A 110 11.08 15.87 -6.46
CA ASP A 110 12.25 16.07 -7.33
C ASP A 110 12.06 17.28 -8.25
N LEU A 111 10.88 17.46 -8.83
CA LEU A 111 10.56 18.58 -9.72
C LEU A 111 10.70 19.93 -9.03
N VAL A 112 10.21 20.07 -7.79
CA VAL A 112 10.41 21.29 -6.99
C VAL A 112 11.90 21.58 -6.79
N THR A 113 12.66 20.54 -6.47
CA THR A 113 14.11 20.65 -6.23
C THR A 113 14.87 21.01 -7.50
N ILE A 114 14.50 20.43 -8.65
CA ILE A 114 15.06 20.76 -9.96
C ILE A 114 14.73 22.19 -10.35
N SER A 115 13.48 22.64 -10.15
CA SER A 115 13.09 24.03 -10.42
C SER A 115 13.91 25.01 -9.58
N ARG A 116 14.17 24.68 -8.31
CA ARG A 116 15.06 25.48 -7.47
C ARG A 116 16.51 25.45 -7.94
N LEU A 117 17.05 24.28 -8.27
CA LEU A 117 18.41 24.10 -8.81
C LEU A 117 18.63 24.93 -10.08
N LEU A 118 17.63 24.98 -10.96
CA LEU A 118 17.68 25.69 -12.22
C LEU A 118 17.24 27.15 -12.13
N ASN A 119 16.95 27.67 -10.94
CA ASN A 119 16.36 28.99 -10.72
C ASN A 119 15.21 29.27 -11.72
N ALA A 120 14.20 28.41 -11.71
CA ALA A 120 13.08 28.40 -12.65
C ALA A 120 11.73 28.39 -11.93
N THR A 121 10.69 28.94 -12.56
CA THR A 121 9.31 28.81 -12.07
C THR A 121 8.78 27.41 -12.40
N LEU A 122 8.30 26.69 -11.39
CA LEU A 122 7.57 25.44 -11.60
C LEU A 122 6.11 25.77 -11.95
N VAL A 123 5.60 25.21 -13.05
CA VAL A 123 4.17 25.18 -13.32
C VAL A 123 3.60 23.95 -12.63
N ILE A 124 2.42 24.08 -11.98
CA ILE A 124 1.74 22.97 -11.32
C ILE A 124 1.76 21.71 -12.22
N PRO A 125 2.36 20.60 -11.76
CA PRO A 125 2.51 19.39 -12.57
C PRO A 125 1.16 18.78 -12.95
N GLU A 126 1.11 18.17 -14.13
CA GLU A 126 -0.05 17.44 -14.63
C GLU A 126 0.10 15.93 -14.33
N LEU A 127 -0.68 15.46 -13.37
CA LEU A 127 -0.93 14.03 -13.09
C LEU A 127 -1.72 13.42 -14.26
N GLN A 128 -1.08 12.55 -15.02
CA GLN A 128 -1.66 12.07 -16.27
C GLN A 128 -2.76 11.03 -16.04
N GLU A 129 -2.67 10.26 -14.97
CA GLU A 129 -3.66 9.27 -14.56
C GLU A 129 -5.02 9.93 -14.32
N SER A 130 -5.08 11.12 -13.72
CA SER A 130 -6.34 11.83 -13.53
C SER A 130 -6.87 12.51 -14.81
N LEU A 131 -6.02 12.72 -15.82
CA LEU A 131 -6.37 13.41 -17.07
C LEU A 131 -6.76 12.47 -18.21
N ARG A 132 -6.12 11.29 -18.28
CA ARG A 132 -6.37 10.28 -19.32
C ARG A 132 -7.69 9.55 -19.11
N SER A 133 -8.23 9.61 -17.90
CA SER A 133 -9.41 8.88 -17.50
C SER A 133 -10.69 9.57 -17.94
N LYS A 134 -11.46 8.86 -18.77
CA LYS A 134 -12.71 9.39 -19.32
C LYS A 134 -13.78 9.47 -18.21
N GLY A 135 -14.28 10.68 -18.04
CA GLY A 135 -15.39 10.99 -17.15
C GLY A 135 -15.09 10.93 -15.64
N VAL A 136 -13.81 11.07 -15.27
CA VAL A 136 -13.44 11.59 -13.94
C VAL A 136 -14.06 12.98 -13.77
N SER A 137 -14.38 13.32 -12.52
CA SER A 137 -15.05 14.56 -12.19
C SER A 137 -14.36 15.81 -12.74
N ASN A 138 -15.12 16.65 -13.44
CA ASN A 138 -14.67 17.97 -13.91
C ASN A 138 -14.52 19.01 -12.79
N LYS A 139 -14.99 18.69 -11.57
CA LYS A 139 -14.82 19.53 -10.37
C LYS A 139 -13.34 19.73 -10.06
N PHE A 140 -12.50 18.75 -10.37
CA PHE A 140 -11.09 18.75 -10.03
C PHE A 140 -10.22 18.95 -11.27
N LYS A 141 -9.13 19.69 -11.09
CA LYS A 141 -8.03 19.70 -12.07
C LYS A 141 -7.12 18.52 -11.77
N SER A 142 -6.16 18.30 -12.66
CA SER A 142 -5.19 17.22 -12.53
C SER A 142 -4.51 17.13 -11.16
N PHE A 143 -3.86 18.20 -10.71
CA PHE A 143 -3.16 18.22 -9.41
C PHE A 143 -4.13 18.25 -8.22
N SER A 144 -5.21 19.04 -8.31
CA SER A 144 -6.21 19.21 -7.24
C SER A 144 -7.14 18.00 -7.07
N TYR A 145 -7.04 17.01 -7.95
CA TYR A 145 -7.68 15.72 -7.74
C TYR A 145 -7.13 15.03 -6.49
N LEU A 146 -5.84 15.19 -6.19
CA LEU A 146 -5.15 14.49 -5.10
C LEU A 146 -4.65 15.43 -3.99
N TYR A 147 -4.13 16.60 -4.36
CA TYR A 147 -3.43 17.49 -3.42
C TYR A 147 -4.09 18.85 -3.29
N ASP A 148 -3.83 19.53 -2.18
CA ASP A 148 -4.22 20.92 -1.99
C ASP A 148 -3.28 21.86 -2.78
N GLU A 149 -3.77 22.40 -3.90
CA GLU A 149 -3.02 23.28 -4.80
C GLU A 149 -2.61 24.60 -4.11
N GLU A 150 -3.48 25.20 -3.29
CA GLU A 150 -3.21 26.49 -2.67
C GLU A 150 -2.21 26.35 -1.52
N GLN A 151 -2.35 25.29 -0.71
CA GLN A 151 -1.39 24.98 0.34
C GLN A 151 0.00 24.68 -0.24
N PHE A 152 0.06 23.92 -1.35
CA PHE A 152 1.32 23.61 -2.02
C PHE A 152 2.06 24.88 -2.50
N ILE A 153 1.34 25.82 -3.13
CA ILE A 153 1.92 27.08 -3.61
C ILE A 153 2.32 27.99 -2.45
N SER A 154 1.44 28.15 -1.45
CA SER A 154 1.65 29.08 -0.33
C SER A 154 2.78 28.64 0.59
N PHE A 155 2.92 27.34 0.86
CA PHE A 155 3.98 26.79 1.69
C PHE A 155 5.36 26.98 1.03
N LEU A 156 5.46 26.73 -0.28
CA LEU A 156 6.73 26.78 -1.02
C LEU A 156 7.12 28.18 -1.53
N LYS A 157 6.34 29.22 -1.24
CA LYS A 157 6.55 30.59 -1.76
C LYS A 157 7.98 31.13 -1.54
N ASN A 158 8.61 30.75 -0.42
CA ASN A 158 9.96 31.18 -0.05
C ASN A 158 11.05 30.19 -0.52
N ASP A 159 10.66 29.03 -1.04
CA ASP A 159 11.57 28.01 -1.53
C ASP A 159 11.71 28.09 -3.06
N VAL A 160 10.60 28.10 -3.78
CA VAL A 160 10.53 28.12 -5.25
C VAL A 160 9.30 28.89 -5.72
N ILE A 161 9.40 29.57 -6.87
CA ILE A 161 8.24 30.24 -7.46
C ILE A 161 7.40 29.17 -8.18
N ILE A 162 6.12 29.06 -7.81
CA ILE A 162 5.17 28.14 -8.41
C ILE A 162 4.04 28.92 -9.08
N ALA A 163 3.75 28.58 -10.33
CA ALA A 163 2.65 29.16 -11.10
C ALA A 163 1.56 28.11 -11.37
N LYS A 164 0.29 28.50 -11.20
CA LYS A 164 -0.86 27.61 -11.48
C LYS A 164 -0.91 27.17 -12.95
N THR A 165 -0.64 28.09 -13.86
CA THR A 165 -0.60 27.82 -15.30
C THR A 165 0.50 28.64 -15.96
N LEU A 166 0.91 28.24 -17.16
CA LEU A 166 1.77 29.08 -18.00
C LEU A 166 1.06 30.40 -18.36
N PRO A 167 1.81 31.50 -18.59
CA PRO A 167 1.26 32.73 -19.15
C PRO A 167 0.50 32.48 -20.47
N GLU A 168 -0.59 33.22 -20.70
CA GLU A 168 -1.46 33.04 -21.89
C GLU A 168 -0.69 33.08 -23.21
N SER A 169 0.29 33.98 -23.33
CA SER A 169 1.16 34.10 -24.51
C SER A 169 1.93 32.81 -24.83
N LEU A 170 2.19 31.96 -23.83
CA LEU A 170 2.96 30.72 -23.96
C LEU A 170 2.06 29.47 -24.06
N LYS A 171 0.76 29.58 -23.74
CA LYS A 171 -0.17 28.43 -23.77
C LYS A 171 -0.40 27.91 -25.18
N ALA A 172 -0.54 28.79 -26.18
CA ALA A 172 -0.75 28.41 -27.57
C ALA A 172 0.46 27.62 -28.13
N ALA A 173 1.68 28.10 -27.87
CA ALA A 173 2.92 27.44 -28.26
C ALA A 173 3.07 26.06 -27.59
N ARG A 174 2.69 25.92 -26.32
CA ARG A 174 2.65 24.63 -25.63
C ARG A 174 1.70 23.65 -26.30
N LYS A 175 0.48 24.08 -26.67
CA LYS A 175 -0.50 23.23 -27.35
C LYS A 175 0.00 22.72 -28.70
N ARG A 176 0.82 23.52 -29.39
CA ARG A 176 1.48 23.16 -30.66
C ARG A 176 2.79 22.37 -30.47
N ASN A 177 3.16 22.02 -29.23
CA ASN A 177 4.40 21.30 -28.88
C ASN A 177 5.69 22.00 -29.35
N GLU A 178 5.72 23.33 -29.33
CA GLU A 178 6.87 24.13 -29.80
C GLU A 178 8.04 24.20 -28.80
N PHE A 179 7.83 23.74 -27.55
CA PHE A 179 8.84 23.81 -26.50
C PHE A 179 9.68 22.52 -26.40
N PRO A 180 10.98 22.63 -26.07
CA PRO A 180 11.83 21.46 -25.83
C PRO A 180 11.26 20.57 -24.73
N LEU A 181 11.30 19.25 -24.97
CA LEU A 181 10.76 18.23 -24.08
C LEU A 181 11.86 17.26 -23.68
N PHE A 182 11.99 16.99 -22.39
CA PHE A 182 12.96 16.04 -21.85
C PHE A 182 12.26 14.89 -21.12
N LYS A 183 12.84 13.71 -21.24
CA LYS A 183 12.44 12.50 -20.50
C LYS A 183 13.60 12.08 -19.62
N PRO A 184 13.78 12.68 -18.43
CA PRO A 184 14.86 12.30 -17.52
C PRO A 184 14.72 10.83 -17.11
N LYS A 185 15.86 10.15 -16.95
CA LYS A 185 15.90 8.83 -16.31
C LYS A 185 15.49 8.95 -14.85
N ASN A 186 15.00 7.86 -14.27
CA ASN A 186 14.97 7.72 -12.81
C ASN A 186 16.39 7.98 -12.28
N SER A 187 16.50 8.79 -11.22
CA SER A 187 17.76 9.15 -10.58
C SER A 187 18.74 9.94 -11.46
N ALA A 188 18.26 10.76 -12.39
CA ALA A 188 19.13 11.65 -13.18
C ALA A 188 19.95 12.58 -12.27
N SER A 189 21.21 12.83 -12.65
CA SER A 189 22.14 13.62 -11.83
C SER A 189 21.86 15.12 -11.92
N PRO A 190 22.26 15.93 -10.91
CA PRO A 190 22.21 17.38 -11.00
C PRO A 190 22.97 17.93 -12.22
N LYS A 191 24.04 17.26 -12.64
CA LYS A 191 24.84 17.65 -13.82
C LYS A 191 24.00 17.61 -15.10
N PHE A 192 23.20 16.57 -15.32
CA PHE A 192 22.28 16.49 -16.47
C PHE A 192 21.37 17.73 -16.53
N TYR A 193 20.83 18.17 -15.40
CA TYR A 193 19.99 19.36 -15.37
C TYR A 193 20.76 20.65 -15.66
N LEU A 194 21.95 20.81 -15.08
CA LEU A 194 22.78 22.01 -15.24
C LEU A 194 23.41 22.11 -16.65
N GLU A 195 23.80 21.00 -17.25
CA GLU A 195 24.53 20.95 -18.52
C GLU A 195 23.58 20.79 -19.71
N ASP A 196 22.54 19.96 -19.62
CA ASP A 196 21.68 19.64 -20.78
C ASP A 196 20.36 20.41 -20.80
N VAL A 197 19.77 20.65 -19.62
CA VAL A 197 18.43 21.26 -19.50
C VAL A 197 18.53 22.78 -19.36
N LEU A 198 19.41 23.29 -18.49
CA LEU A 198 19.53 24.71 -18.20
C LEU A 198 19.84 25.58 -19.43
N PRO A 199 20.75 25.20 -20.36
CA PRO A 199 21.02 26.03 -21.53
C PRO A 199 19.80 26.13 -22.45
N LYS A 200 19.04 25.03 -22.62
CA LYS A 200 17.81 25.02 -23.42
C LYS A 200 16.71 25.82 -22.74
N LEU A 201 16.60 25.75 -21.41
CA LEU A 201 15.68 26.58 -20.63
C LEU A 201 15.97 28.07 -20.81
N LYS A 202 17.24 28.48 -20.69
CA LYS A 202 17.62 29.90 -20.87
C LYS A 202 17.27 30.44 -22.27
N LYS A 203 17.43 29.60 -23.31
CA LYS A 203 17.13 29.91 -24.71
C LYS A 203 15.62 29.95 -25.00
N ALA A 204 14.90 28.88 -24.66
CA ALA A 204 13.49 28.71 -25.01
C ALA A 204 12.52 29.36 -24.01
N LYS A 205 13.00 29.72 -22.82
CA LYS A 205 12.21 30.23 -21.66
C LYS A 205 11.16 29.28 -21.11
N VAL A 206 10.83 28.21 -21.81
CA VAL A 206 9.91 27.16 -21.37
C VAL A 206 10.48 25.82 -21.80
N ILE A 207 10.46 24.84 -20.90
CA ILE A 207 10.75 23.43 -21.20
C ILE A 207 9.72 22.52 -20.54
N GLY A 208 9.49 21.36 -21.16
CA GLY A 208 8.65 20.30 -20.62
C GLY A 208 9.48 19.14 -20.07
N LEU A 209 9.04 18.57 -18.95
CA LEU A 209 9.55 17.30 -18.43
C LEU A 209 8.45 16.24 -18.48
N ILE A 210 8.79 15.03 -18.92
CA ILE A 210 7.93 13.84 -18.82
C ILE A 210 8.59 12.87 -17.86
N VAL A 211 7.90 12.56 -16.77
CA VAL A 211 8.37 11.64 -15.73
C VAL A 211 7.43 10.44 -15.70
N SER A 212 7.93 9.26 -16.09
CA SER A 212 7.09 8.04 -16.20
C SER A 212 7.37 6.97 -15.15
N ASP A 213 8.59 6.94 -14.62
CA ASP A 213 9.07 5.83 -13.79
C ASP A 213 9.05 6.15 -12.29
N GLY A 214 8.59 7.34 -11.91
CA GLY A 214 8.70 7.84 -10.55
C GLY A 214 10.12 8.30 -10.22
N GLY A 215 10.23 9.48 -9.62
CA GLY A 215 11.52 10.11 -9.38
C GLY A 215 12.20 10.58 -10.68
N CYS A 216 12.92 11.70 -10.60
CA CYS A 216 13.68 12.24 -11.72
C CYS A 216 14.99 12.91 -11.27
N LEU A 217 15.32 12.84 -9.99
CA LEU A 217 16.58 13.35 -9.46
C LEU A 217 17.24 12.25 -8.63
N GLN A 218 18.57 12.13 -8.73
CA GLN A 218 19.31 11.16 -7.92
C GLN A 218 18.95 11.26 -6.44
N SER A 219 18.82 10.10 -5.79
CA SER A 219 18.28 10.03 -4.44
C SER A 219 19.11 10.82 -3.40
N THR A 220 20.43 10.65 -3.40
CA THR A 220 21.33 11.41 -2.52
C THR A 220 22.06 12.45 -3.34
N LEU A 221 21.82 13.73 -3.04
CA LEU A 221 22.51 14.84 -3.68
C LEU A 221 23.94 15.00 -3.15
N PRO A 222 24.84 15.64 -3.93
CA PRO A 222 26.20 15.90 -3.48
C PRO A 222 26.23 16.71 -2.17
N ALA A 223 27.27 16.51 -1.36
CA ALA A 223 27.45 17.20 -0.08
C ALA A 223 27.46 18.74 -0.19
N SER A 224 27.68 19.29 -1.38
CA SER A 224 27.59 20.73 -1.68
C SER A 224 26.15 21.27 -1.80
N MET A 225 25.14 20.39 -1.84
CA MET A 225 23.73 20.76 -2.03
C MET A 225 22.81 20.28 -0.89
N PRO A 226 23.18 20.42 0.40
CA PRO A 226 22.41 19.84 1.50
C PRO A 226 21.03 20.49 1.65
N GLU A 227 20.92 21.79 1.35
CA GLU A 227 19.63 22.51 1.43
C GLU A 227 18.64 22.11 0.33
N LEU A 228 19.12 21.64 -0.82
CA LEU A 228 18.26 21.05 -1.84
C LEU A 228 17.75 19.66 -1.40
N GLN A 229 18.57 18.89 -0.70
CA GLN A 229 18.13 17.64 -0.10
C GLN A 229 17.05 17.90 0.97
N ARG A 230 17.23 18.92 1.81
CA ARG A 230 16.23 19.33 2.82
C ARG A 230 14.96 19.94 2.23
N LEU A 231 15.05 20.61 1.08
CA LEU A 231 13.87 21.07 0.34
C LEU A 231 12.96 19.89 -0.01
N ARG A 232 13.51 18.72 -0.39
CA ARG A 232 12.71 17.51 -0.64
C ARG A 232 11.93 17.07 0.60
N CYS A 233 12.52 17.19 1.79
CA CYS A 233 11.81 16.94 3.06
C CYS A 233 10.61 17.88 3.23
N ARG A 234 10.83 19.20 3.05
CA ARG A 234 9.77 20.21 3.18
C ARG A 234 8.63 19.97 2.19
N VAL A 235 8.97 19.62 0.95
CA VAL A 235 7.97 19.32 -0.08
C VAL A 235 7.19 18.08 0.29
N ALA A 236 7.88 16.96 0.55
CA ALA A 236 7.23 15.68 0.83
C ALA A 236 6.34 15.76 2.06
N PHE A 237 6.87 16.24 3.18
CA PHE A 237 6.23 16.09 4.48
C PHE A 237 5.32 17.26 4.88
N HIS A 238 5.42 18.42 4.22
CA HIS A 238 4.64 19.60 4.60
C HIS A 238 3.88 20.27 3.45
N ALA A 239 4.53 20.47 2.30
CA ALA A 239 3.88 21.19 1.19
C ALA A 239 2.87 20.32 0.45
N LEU A 240 3.19 19.04 0.26
CA LEU A 240 2.41 18.11 -0.54
C LEU A 240 1.30 17.45 0.31
N GLN A 241 0.36 18.28 0.76
CA GLN A 241 -0.80 17.86 1.54
C GLN A 241 -1.89 17.32 0.64
N LEU A 242 -2.49 16.22 1.06
CA LEU A 242 -3.68 15.67 0.41
C LEU A 242 -4.84 16.66 0.52
N ARG A 243 -5.73 16.62 -0.47
CA ARG A 243 -6.96 17.41 -0.46
C ARG A 243 -7.75 17.17 0.83
N SER A 244 -8.38 18.22 1.35
CA SER A 244 -9.06 18.22 2.66
C SER A 244 -10.04 17.06 2.85
N GLU A 245 -10.83 16.71 1.83
CA GLU A 245 -11.81 15.64 1.89
C GLU A 245 -11.14 14.26 2.08
N ILE A 246 -9.96 14.05 1.50
CA ILE A 246 -9.17 12.83 1.71
C ILE A 246 -8.66 12.76 3.15
N GLN A 247 -8.14 13.88 3.67
CA GLN A 247 -7.63 13.94 5.05
C GLN A 247 -8.74 13.71 6.07
N VAL A 248 -9.92 14.32 5.87
CA VAL A 248 -11.08 14.18 6.75
C VAL A 248 -11.58 12.74 6.75
N LEU A 249 -11.76 12.13 5.58
CA LEU A 249 -12.23 10.75 5.50
C LEU A 249 -11.18 9.77 6.06
N GLY A 250 -9.89 9.98 5.76
CA GLY A 250 -8.80 9.17 6.32
C GLY A 250 -8.76 9.24 7.85
N LYS A 251 -8.92 10.43 8.44
CA LYS A 251 -9.03 10.59 9.89
C LYS A 251 -10.25 9.83 10.45
N LYS A 252 -11.40 9.92 9.78
CA LYS A 252 -12.61 9.19 10.16
C LYS A 252 -12.42 7.67 10.11
N MET A 253 -11.68 7.15 9.12
CA MET A 253 -11.30 5.73 9.05
C MET A 253 -10.44 5.32 10.26
N VAL A 254 -9.46 6.13 10.63
CA VAL A 254 -8.62 5.89 11.81
C VAL A 254 -9.44 5.92 13.11
N GLU A 255 -10.36 6.88 13.25
CA GLU A 255 -11.28 6.96 14.39
C GLU A 255 -12.19 5.72 14.48
N ARG A 256 -12.68 5.21 13.35
CA ARG A 256 -13.45 3.95 13.28
C ARG A 256 -12.62 2.75 13.72
N LEU A 257 -11.37 2.65 13.27
CA LEU A 257 -10.45 1.58 13.65
C LEU A 257 -10.11 1.61 15.15
N ARG A 258 -9.99 2.80 15.73
CA ARG A 258 -9.71 3.01 17.17
C ARG A 258 -10.95 3.07 18.05
N LYS A 259 -12.16 2.86 17.50
CA LYS A 259 -13.43 3.03 18.24
C LYS A 259 -13.53 2.12 19.47
N SER A 260 -12.95 0.93 19.43
CA SER A 260 -12.91 -0.01 20.56
C SER A 260 -11.85 0.34 21.62
N GLY A 261 -11.06 1.41 21.42
CA GLY A 261 -9.91 1.74 22.25
C GLY A 261 -8.69 0.84 22.00
N GLN A 262 -8.77 -0.12 21.07
CA GLN A 262 -7.68 -1.03 20.74
C GLN A 262 -6.75 -0.43 19.68
N PRO A 263 -5.43 -0.71 19.75
CA PRO A 263 -4.50 -0.38 18.68
C PRO A 263 -4.77 -1.24 17.45
N PHE A 264 -4.31 -0.77 16.29
CA PHE A 264 -4.41 -1.52 15.04
C PHE A 264 -3.10 -1.55 14.27
N LEU A 265 -2.95 -2.61 13.47
CA LEU A 265 -1.82 -2.81 12.57
C LEU A 265 -2.27 -2.53 11.14
N ALA A 266 -1.48 -1.76 10.38
CA ALA A 266 -1.66 -1.63 8.93
C ALA A 266 -0.71 -2.58 8.19
N TYR A 267 -1.26 -3.38 7.27
CA TYR A 267 -0.54 -4.31 6.41
C TYR A 267 -0.75 -3.93 4.95
N HIS A 268 0.35 -3.75 4.21
CA HIS A 268 0.31 -3.57 2.77
C HIS A 268 1.01 -4.75 2.07
N PRO A 269 0.29 -5.63 1.36
CA PRO A 269 0.86 -6.84 0.78
C PRO A 269 1.81 -6.55 -0.38
N GLY A 270 1.54 -5.51 -1.17
CA GLY A 270 2.32 -5.17 -2.36
C GLY A 270 2.21 -6.18 -3.50
N LEU A 271 1.17 -7.03 -3.50
CA LEU A 271 0.81 -7.94 -4.57
C LEU A 271 0.19 -7.15 -5.75
N VAL A 272 1.04 -6.47 -6.51
CA VAL A 272 0.65 -5.73 -7.73
C VAL A 272 1.15 -6.48 -8.95
N ARG A 273 0.29 -6.63 -9.96
CA ARG A 273 0.52 -7.43 -11.18
C ARG A 273 1.81 -7.02 -11.90
N GLU A 274 2.09 -5.73 -11.99
CA GLU A 274 3.30 -5.16 -12.60
C GLU A 274 4.57 -5.54 -11.82
N LYS A 275 4.51 -5.53 -10.48
CA LYS A 275 5.66 -5.88 -9.62
C LYS A 275 5.96 -7.37 -9.70
N LEU A 276 4.92 -8.21 -9.63
CA LEU A 276 5.03 -9.66 -9.78
C LEU A 276 5.62 -10.05 -11.14
N ALA A 277 5.20 -9.38 -12.22
CA ALA A 277 5.75 -9.59 -13.56
C ALA A 277 7.20 -9.15 -13.68
N TYR A 278 7.55 -7.99 -13.10
CA TYR A 278 8.91 -7.47 -13.14
C TYR A 278 9.92 -8.41 -12.46
N HIS A 279 9.56 -8.94 -11.28
CA HIS A 279 10.42 -9.84 -10.52
C HIS A 279 10.30 -11.32 -10.91
N GLY A 280 9.37 -11.66 -11.80
CA GLY A 280 9.16 -13.02 -12.28
C GLY A 280 8.62 -13.94 -11.18
N CYS A 281 7.63 -13.46 -10.42
CA CYS A 281 7.04 -14.16 -9.28
C CYS A 281 5.73 -14.86 -9.68
N ALA A 282 5.68 -15.46 -10.88
CA ALA A 282 4.45 -16.03 -11.44
C ALA A 282 3.98 -17.25 -10.66
N GLU A 283 4.91 -18.13 -10.25
CA GLU A 283 4.59 -19.42 -9.60
C GLU A 283 4.18 -19.26 -8.13
N LEU A 284 4.15 -18.02 -7.61
CA LEU A 284 3.43 -17.73 -6.35
C LEU A 284 1.93 -17.99 -6.47
N PHE A 285 1.43 -17.94 -7.71
CA PHE A 285 0.08 -18.30 -8.05
C PHE A 285 0.12 -19.66 -8.73
N GLN A 286 -0.90 -20.48 -8.48
CA GLN A 286 -1.08 -21.81 -9.07
C GLN A 286 -2.40 -21.86 -9.85
N ASP A 287 -2.74 -20.75 -10.50
CA ASP A 287 -3.97 -20.56 -11.24
C ASP A 287 -3.73 -19.62 -12.44
N ILE A 288 -4.80 -19.15 -13.08
CA ILE A 288 -4.77 -18.20 -14.20
C ILE A 288 -3.93 -16.93 -13.96
N HIS A 289 -3.67 -16.57 -12.71
CA HIS A 289 -2.88 -15.39 -12.39
C HIS A 289 -1.40 -15.56 -12.76
N SER A 290 -0.90 -16.80 -12.80
CA SER A 290 0.45 -17.12 -13.26
C SER A 290 0.62 -16.74 -14.72
N GLU A 291 -0.35 -17.09 -15.58
CA GLU A 291 -0.35 -16.74 -17.01
C GLU A 291 -0.43 -15.22 -17.22
N LEU A 292 -1.25 -14.53 -16.42
CA LEU A 292 -1.35 -13.07 -16.47
C LEU A 292 -0.04 -12.36 -16.11
N ILE A 293 0.69 -12.90 -15.12
CA ILE A 293 2.01 -12.39 -14.74
C ILE A 293 3.02 -12.63 -15.87
N GLN A 294 3.06 -13.86 -16.42
CA GLN A 294 3.97 -14.21 -17.52
C GLN A 294 3.72 -13.38 -18.77
N TYR A 295 2.45 -13.20 -19.13
CA TYR A 295 2.07 -12.35 -20.25
C TYR A 295 2.55 -10.91 -20.04
N ARG A 296 2.29 -10.33 -18.86
CA ARG A 296 2.74 -8.97 -18.55
C ARG A 296 4.27 -8.86 -18.61
N ARG A 297 4.99 -9.87 -18.14
CA ARG A 297 6.45 -9.93 -18.22
C ARG A 297 6.94 -9.97 -19.67
N ALA A 298 6.30 -10.76 -20.54
CA ALA A 298 6.62 -10.79 -21.97
C ALA A 298 6.49 -9.41 -22.63
N GLN A 299 5.45 -8.65 -22.27
CA GLN A 299 5.30 -7.27 -22.74
C GLN A 299 6.41 -6.35 -22.22
N MET A 300 6.78 -6.46 -20.95
CA MET A 300 7.86 -5.66 -20.36
C MET A 300 9.21 -5.93 -21.03
N ILE A 301 9.49 -7.19 -21.40
CA ILE A 301 10.67 -7.58 -22.18
C ILE A 301 10.61 -6.97 -23.59
N LYS A 302 9.46 -7.08 -24.28
CA LYS A 302 9.25 -6.47 -25.60
C LYS A 302 9.47 -4.94 -25.58
N GLN A 303 9.09 -4.30 -24.48
CA GLN A 303 9.26 -2.86 -24.24
C GLN A 303 10.67 -2.48 -23.74
N LYS A 304 11.57 -3.45 -23.56
CA LYS A 304 12.94 -3.29 -23.03
C LYS A 304 13.00 -2.71 -21.62
N PHE A 305 11.95 -2.90 -20.81
CA PHE A 305 11.99 -2.61 -19.38
C PHE A 305 12.73 -3.68 -18.58
N ILE A 306 12.74 -4.92 -19.10
CA ILE A 306 13.42 -6.08 -18.52
C ILE A 306 14.29 -6.70 -19.61
N SER A 307 15.54 -7.02 -19.28
CA SER A 307 16.49 -7.70 -20.18
C SER A 307 16.64 -9.19 -19.90
N GLU A 308 16.03 -9.69 -18.83
CA GLU A 308 16.11 -11.08 -18.39
C GLU A 308 15.16 -11.99 -19.19
N ALA A 309 15.32 -13.31 -19.00
CA ALA A 309 14.46 -14.31 -19.62
C ALA A 309 12.99 -14.15 -19.20
N LEU A 310 12.09 -14.57 -20.08
CA LEU A 310 10.65 -14.62 -19.82
C LEU A 310 10.35 -15.59 -18.68
N ILE A 311 10.68 -16.86 -18.86
CA ILE A 311 10.53 -17.89 -17.83
C ILE A 311 11.75 -17.81 -16.91
N VAL A 312 11.48 -17.61 -15.62
CA VAL A 312 12.48 -17.60 -14.54
C VAL A 312 11.95 -18.46 -13.40
N ASP A 313 12.85 -19.07 -12.64
CA ASP A 313 12.52 -19.82 -11.44
C ASP A 313 11.97 -18.85 -10.37
N SER A 314 10.66 -18.88 -10.11
CA SER A 314 10.03 -17.95 -9.18
C SER A 314 10.41 -18.29 -7.74
N HIS A 315 10.68 -19.56 -7.43
CA HIS A 315 11.14 -19.99 -6.12
C HIS A 315 12.51 -19.42 -5.81
N LEU A 316 13.45 -19.47 -6.76
CA LEU A 316 14.77 -18.85 -6.61
C LEU A 316 14.67 -17.32 -6.46
N ARG A 317 13.78 -16.65 -7.21
CA ARG A 317 13.54 -15.20 -7.07
C ARG A 317 13.02 -14.87 -5.68
N ARG A 318 12.08 -15.68 -5.18
CA ARG A 318 11.50 -15.57 -3.86
C ARG A 318 12.56 -15.77 -2.78
N ASP A 319 13.35 -16.84 -2.83
CA ASP A 319 14.45 -17.12 -1.89
C ASP A 319 15.46 -15.97 -1.82
N ASN A 320 15.68 -15.26 -2.94
CA ASN A 320 16.52 -14.07 -2.98
C ASN A 320 15.84 -12.77 -2.50
N GLY A 321 14.60 -12.86 -2.01
CA GLY A 321 13.84 -11.73 -1.45
C GLY A 321 13.24 -10.78 -2.50
N LEU A 322 13.21 -11.16 -3.78
CA LEU A 322 12.70 -10.32 -4.88
C LEU A 322 11.17 -10.32 -4.97
N CYS A 323 10.52 -11.34 -4.42
CA CYS A 323 9.07 -11.47 -4.45
C CYS A 323 8.41 -10.94 -3.17
N PRO A 324 7.15 -10.45 -3.24
CA PRO A 324 6.34 -10.12 -2.06
C PRO A 324 6.14 -11.31 -1.11
N LEU A 325 6.02 -11.03 0.18
CA LEU A 325 5.52 -12.00 1.15
C LEU A 325 4.02 -12.21 0.94
N MET A 326 3.60 -13.47 0.92
CA MET A 326 2.19 -13.82 0.82
C MET A 326 1.45 -13.48 2.14
N PRO A 327 0.16 -13.14 2.09
CA PRO A 327 -0.62 -12.83 3.31
C PRO A 327 -0.59 -13.94 4.36
N GLU A 328 -0.52 -15.20 3.92
CA GLU A 328 -0.32 -16.37 4.78
C GLU A 328 0.97 -16.29 5.60
N GLU A 329 2.12 -16.07 4.95
CA GLU A 329 3.41 -15.93 5.62
C GLU A 329 3.39 -14.78 6.63
N VAL A 330 2.81 -13.64 6.24
CA VAL A 330 2.70 -12.48 7.13
C VAL A 330 1.86 -12.83 8.36
N GLY A 331 0.74 -13.54 8.19
CA GLY A 331 -0.06 -14.02 9.31
C GLY A 331 0.74 -14.91 10.27
N ILE A 332 1.57 -15.79 9.75
CA ILE A 332 2.42 -16.69 10.55
C ILE A 332 3.49 -15.90 11.31
N LEU A 333 4.14 -14.91 10.67
CA LEU A 333 5.09 -14.02 11.32
C LEU A 333 4.42 -13.21 12.45
N LEU A 334 3.20 -12.71 12.24
CA LEU A 334 2.46 -11.96 13.25
C LEU A 334 2.06 -12.85 14.44
N LYS A 335 1.61 -14.09 14.19
CA LYS A 335 1.37 -15.08 15.26
C LYS A 335 2.66 -15.40 16.02
N ALA A 336 3.77 -15.59 15.31
CA ALA A 336 5.06 -15.86 15.91
C ALA A 336 5.51 -14.71 16.84
N LEU A 337 5.29 -13.46 16.44
CA LEU A 337 5.53 -12.27 17.28
C LEU A 337 4.67 -12.24 18.54
N GLY A 338 3.48 -12.86 18.53
CA GLY A 338 2.55 -12.91 19.65
C GLY A 338 1.34 -11.99 19.49
N TYR A 339 1.06 -11.49 18.28
CA TYR A 339 -0.20 -10.78 18.05
C TYR A 339 -1.39 -11.73 18.26
N SER A 340 -2.35 -11.29 19.07
CA SER A 340 -3.59 -12.02 19.31
C SER A 340 -4.44 -12.10 18.04
N GLN A 341 -5.22 -13.17 17.89
CA GLN A 341 -6.22 -13.30 16.82
C GLN A 341 -7.26 -12.16 16.86
N LYS A 342 -7.47 -11.54 18.04
CA LYS A 342 -8.35 -10.37 18.22
C LYS A 342 -7.75 -9.07 17.62
N ALA A 343 -6.46 -9.04 17.24
CA ALA A 343 -5.82 -7.84 16.70
C ALA A 343 -6.53 -7.31 15.44
N ILE A 344 -6.74 -6.00 15.39
CA ILE A 344 -7.32 -5.32 14.23
C ILE A 344 -6.21 -5.14 13.19
N ILE A 345 -6.42 -5.70 12.00
CA ILE A 345 -5.51 -5.54 10.87
C ILE A 345 -6.23 -4.74 9.78
N TYR A 346 -5.73 -3.54 9.50
CA TYR A 346 -6.10 -2.75 8.35
C TYR A 346 -5.29 -3.19 7.12
N LEU A 347 -5.98 -3.64 6.08
CA LEU A 347 -5.39 -4.01 4.82
C LEU A 347 -5.35 -2.81 3.87
N ALA A 348 -4.14 -2.34 3.57
CA ALA A 348 -3.88 -1.24 2.66
C ALA A 348 -3.58 -1.72 1.24
N GLY A 349 -3.92 -0.91 0.24
CA GLY A 349 -3.63 -1.11 -1.18
C GLY A 349 -4.89 -0.96 -2.03
N SER A 350 -4.86 -0.06 -3.01
CA SER A 350 -5.99 0.10 -3.95
C SER A 350 -6.18 -1.06 -4.91
N GLU A 351 -5.15 -1.89 -5.09
CA GLU A 351 -5.13 -3.07 -5.93
C GLU A 351 -4.46 -4.23 -5.20
N MET A 352 -5.11 -5.39 -5.24
CA MET A 352 -4.54 -6.64 -4.78
C MET A 352 -4.72 -7.68 -5.87
N PHE A 353 -3.61 -8.01 -6.52
CA PHE A 353 -3.59 -9.06 -7.51
C PHE A 353 -3.91 -10.40 -6.85
N GLY A 354 -4.88 -11.11 -7.43
CA GLY A 354 -5.46 -12.31 -6.86
C GLY A 354 -6.70 -12.11 -6.00
N GLY A 355 -7.01 -10.88 -5.59
CA GLY A 355 -8.25 -10.55 -4.90
C GLY A 355 -8.41 -11.25 -3.54
N GLN A 356 -9.65 -11.39 -3.07
CA GLN A 356 -9.95 -11.83 -1.72
C GLN A 356 -9.48 -13.26 -1.38
N ARG A 357 -9.27 -14.13 -2.38
CA ARG A 357 -8.84 -15.53 -2.13
C ARG A 357 -7.46 -15.61 -1.47
N VAL A 358 -6.54 -14.70 -1.82
CA VAL A 358 -5.17 -14.71 -1.26
C VAL A 358 -5.13 -14.30 0.21
N LEU A 359 -6.24 -13.74 0.73
CA LEU A 359 -6.39 -13.31 2.12
C LEU A 359 -7.03 -14.37 3.01
N ILE A 360 -7.53 -15.49 2.46
CA ILE A 360 -8.22 -16.52 3.24
C ILE A 360 -7.36 -16.99 4.43
N PRO A 361 -6.07 -17.36 4.25
CA PRO A 361 -5.25 -17.80 5.38
C PRO A 361 -5.04 -16.71 6.43
N LEU A 362 -4.82 -15.46 5.99
CA LEU A 362 -4.63 -14.32 6.89
C LEU A 362 -5.91 -14.07 7.72
N ARG A 363 -7.08 -14.12 7.08
CA ARG A 363 -8.38 -13.93 7.74
C ARG A 363 -8.71 -15.07 8.71
N ALA A 364 -8.29 -16.30 8.40
CA ALA A 364 -8.42 -17.43 9.32
C ALA A 364 -7.58 -17.25 10.59
N MET A 365 -6.39 -16.64 10.47
CA MET A 365 -5.54 -16.31 11.62
C MET A 365 -5.98 -15.05 12.37
N PHE A 366 -6.47 -14.04 11.66
CA PHE A 366 -6.89 -12.76 12.20
C PHE A 366 -8.27 -12.38 11.64
N PRO A 367 -9.36 -12.77 12.31
CA PRO A 367 -10.72 -12.52 11.84
C PRO A 367 -11.08 -11.03 11.73
N ASN A 368 -10.42 -10.16 12.50
CA ASN A 368 -10.63 -8.71 12.48
C ASN A 368 -9.79 -8.02 11.38
N LEU A 369 -9.75 -8.61 10.18
CA LEU A 369 -9.13 -8.06 8.98
C LEU A 369 -10.14 -7.15 8.25
N VAL A 370 -9.81 -5.85 8.19
CA VAL A 370 -10.68 -4.81 7.62
C VAL A 370 -9.94 -4.03 6.53
N ASP A 371 -10.68 -3.50 5.57
CA ASP A 371 -10.14 -2.67 4.49
C ASP A 371 -10.98 -1.41 4.28
N ARG A 372 -10.55 -0.53 3.36
CA ARG A 372 -11.29 0.68 2.99
C ARG A 372 -12.76 0.41 2.65
N THR A 373 -13.07 -0.68 1.96
CA THR A 373 -14.44 -0.98 1.50
C THR A 373 -15.35 -1.35 2.66
N SER A 374 -14.80 -1.93 3.73
CA SER A 374 -15.52 -2.20 4.98
C SER A 374 -15.64 -0.99 5.91
N LEU A 375 -14.72 -0.01 5.79
CA LEU A 375 -14.68 1.16 6.68
C LEU A 375 -15.44 2.37 6.17
N CYS A 376 -15.66 2.49 4.86
CA CYS A 376 -16.30 3.66 4.24
C CYS A 376 -17.64 3.30 3.60
N SER A 377 -18.59 4.23 3.65
CA SER A 377 -19.84 4.08 2.90
C SER A 377 -19.63 4.43 1.43
N MET A 378 -20.54 3.98 0.55
CA MET A 378 -20.49 4.32 -0.87
C MET A 378 -20.66 5.82 -1.12
N GLU A 379 -21.44 6.50 -0.28
CA GLU A 379 -21.64 7.95 -0.33
C GLU A 379 -20.34 8.69 -0.01
N GLU A 380 -19.62 8.30 1.06
CA GLU A 380 -18.33 8.91 1.43
C GLU A 380 -17.29 8.78 0.31
N LEU A 381 -17.24 7.61 -0.33
CA LEU A 381 -16.34 7.36 -1.46
C LEU A 381 -16.77 8.14 -2.71
N SER A 382 -18.07 8.26 -2.96
CA SER A 382 -18.62 9.02 -4.09
C SER A 382 -18.39 10.53 -3.94
N GLU A 383 -18.56 11.08 -2.74
CA GLU A 383 -18.24 12.49 -2.44
C GLU A 383 -16.76 12.80 -2.73
N LEU A 384 -15.87 11.85 -2.45
CA LEU A 384 -14.43 11.98 -2.69
C LEU A 384 -14.09 12.01 -4.19
N VAL A 385 -14.71 11.12 -4.97
CA VAL A 385 -14.56 11.06 -6.43
C VAL A 385 -15.15 12.31 -7.10
N GLY A 386 -16.26 12.81 -6.55
CA GLY A 386 -17.02 13.92 -7.11
C GLY A 386 -17.98 13.48 -8.23
N PRO A 387 -18.73 14.42 -8.82
CA PRO A 387 -19.70 14.12 -9.86
C PRO A 387 -18.99 13.62 -11.13
N GLU A 388 -19.38 12.45 -11.61
CA GLU A 388 -18.81 11.82 -12.79
C GLU A 388 -19.77 11.83 -13.98
N ILE A 389 -19.22 11.86 -15.19
CA ILE A 389 -20.02 11.74 -16.40
C ILE A 389 -20.43 10.27 -16.56
N PRO A 390 -21.72 9.96 -16.77
CA PRO A 390 -22.14 8.59 -17.09
C PRO A 390 -21.37 8.07 -18.30
N LEU A 391 -20.75 6.90 -18.15
CA LEU A 391 -20.20 6.18 -19.30
C LEU A 391 -21.37 5.54 -20.06
N PRO A 392 -21.24 5.33 -21.38
CA PRO A 392 -22.22 4.57 -22.15
C PRO A 392 -22.52 3.26 -21.43
N GLU A 393 -23.81 2.99 -21.20
CA GLU A 393 -24.23 1.72 -20.64
C GLU A 393 -23.73 0.59 -21.54
N ASN A 394 -23.27 -0.47 -20.88
CA ASN A 394 -22.83 -1.65 -21.57
C ASN A 394 -24.05 -2.36 -22.14
N THR A 395 -24.29 -2.23 -23.45
CA THR A 395 -25.47 -2.76 -24.16
C THR A 395 -25.45 -4.27 -24.35
N TYR A 396 -24.61 -5.00 -23.64
CA TYR A 396 -24.59 -6.45 -23.75
C TYR A 396 -25.78 -7.04 -23.01
N GLU A 397 -26.65 -7.65 -23.80
CA GLU A 397 -27.68 -8.54 -23.30
C GLU A 397 -27.06 -9.92 -23.09
N MET A 398 -27.25 -10.49 -21.89
CA MET A 398 -26.94 -11.90 -21.70
C MET A 398 -27.65 -12.71 -22.80
N PRO A 399 -26.94 -13.63 -23.49
CA PRO A 399 -27.61 -14.48 -24.46
C PRO A 399 -28.79 -15.15 -23.76
N PRO A 400 -29.98 -15.15 -24.38
CA PRO A 400 -31.17 -15.69 -23.74
C PRO A 400 -30.91 -17.14 -23.34
N ARG A 401 -31.33 -17.52 -22.13
CA ARG A 401 -31.20 -18.89 -21.63
C ARG A 401 -31.79 -19.84 -22.67
N LYS A 402 -30.95 -20.74 -23.21
CA LYS A 402 -31.41 -21.78 -24.14
C LYS A 402 -32.49 -22.61 -23.45
N SER A 403 -33.58 -22.88 -24.16
CA SER A 403 -34.64 -23.75 -23.66
C SER A 403 -34.14 -25.20 -23.55
N ASP A 404 -34.75 -26.00 -22.67
CA ASP A 404 -34.40 -27.42 -22.51
C ASP A 404 -34.48 -28.21 -23.82
N LYS A 405 -35.35 -27.77 -24.74
CA LYS A 405 -35.51 -28.35 -26.07
C LYS A 405 -34.29 -28.06 -26.96
N GLN A 406 -33.77 -26.83 -26.92
CA GLN A 406 -32.56 -26.43 -27.65
C GLN A 406 -31.32 -27.13 -27.11
N LEU A 407 -31.19 -27.26 -25.78
CA LEU A 407 -30.09 -28.00 -25.16
C LEU A 407 -30.11 -29.49 -25.57
N LYS A 408 -31.29 -30.12 -25.62
CA LYS A 408 -31.46 -31.49 -26.11
C LYS A 408 -31.13 -31.64 -27.59
N GLU A 409 -31.50 -30.68 -28.43
CA GLU A 409 -31.17 -30.69 -29.86
C GLU A 409 -29.67 -30.56 -30.11
N GLU A 410 -28.98 -29.68 -29.38
CA GLU A 410 -27.52 -29.54 -29.43
C GLU A 410 -26.83 -30.81 -28.95
N TRP A 411 -27.33 -31.40 -27.85
CA TRP A 411 -26.83 -32.68 -27.35
C TRP A 411 -26.97 -33.81 -28.37
N ASN A 412 -28.11 -33.89 -29.06
CA ASN A 412 -28.37 -34.92 -30.05
C ASN A 412 -27.58 -34.70 -31.36
N LYS A 413 -27.19 -33.46 -31.66
CA LYS A 413 -26.30 -33.11 -32.80
C LYS A 413 -24.82 -33.26 -32.47
N ALA A 414 -24.44 -33.30 -31.20
CA ALA A 414 -23.09 -33.60 -30.78
C ALA A 414 -22.80 -35.08 -31.10
N GLY A 415 -22.02 -35.33 -32.15
CA GLY A 415 -21.66 -36.67 -32.61
C GLY A 415 -20.96 -37.54 -31.54
N PRO A 416 -20.63 -38.80 -31.86
CA PRO A 416 -19.97 -39.70 -30.92
C PRO A 416 -18.68 -39.08 -30.39
N ARG A 417 -18.61 -38.88 -29.07
CA ARG A 417 -17.44 -38.29 -28.40
C ARG A 417 -16.24 -39.23 -28.58
N PRO A 418 -15.11 -38.76 -29.16
CA PRO A 418 -13.89 -39.57 -29.21
C PRO A 418 -13.46 -39.92 -27.78
N ARG A 419 -12.94 -41.14 -27.58
CA ARG A 419 -12.29 -41.53 -26.32
C ARG A 419 -10.77 -41.41 -26.50
N PRO A 420 -10.04 -40.79 -25.55
CA PRO A 420 -10.52 -40.24 -24.28
C PRO A 420 -11.42 -39.01 -24.48
N LEU A 421 -12.41 -38.85 -23.60
CA LEU A 421 -13.46 -37.82 -23.72
C LEU A 421 -12.81 -36.46 -24.05
N PRO A 422 -13.24 -35.74 -25.10
CA PRO A 422 -12.84 -34.34 -25.23
C PRO A 422 -13.29 -33.61 -23.96
N PRO A 423 -12.53 -32.59 -23.52
CA PRO A 423 -12.95 -31.77 -22.39
C PRO A 423 -14.40 -31.31 -22.60
N PRO A 424 -15.20 -31.18 -21.52
CA PRO A 424 -16.57 -30.68 -21.63
C PRO A 424 -16.57 -29.40 -22.48
N PRO A 425 -17.56 -29.20 -23.38
CA PRO A 425 -17.63 -28.00 -24.20
C PRO A 425 -17.54 -26.78 -23.29
N ASP A 426 -16.70 -25.82 -23.68
CA ASP A 426 -16.48 -24.62 -22.88
C ASP A 426 -17.83 -24.01 -22.50
N ARG A 427 -18.01 -23.77 -21.20
CA ARG A 427 -19.18 -23.04 -20.74
C ARG A 427 -19.22 -21.69 -21.46
N PRO A 428 -20.42 -21.15 -21.74
CA PRO A 428 -20.53 -19.80 -22.28
C PRO A 428 -19.73 -18.86 -21.37
N ILE A 429 -18.66 -18.25 -21.92
CA ILE A 429 -17.87 -17.25 -21.21
C ILE A 429 -18.80 -16.06 -21.01
N TYR A 430 -19.18 -15.80 -19.77
CA TYR A 430 -20.06 -14.69 -19.44
C TYR A 430 -19.34 -13.37 -19.72
N GLN A 431 -20.10 -12.30 -19.97
CA GLN A 431 -19.48 -11.02 -20.27
C GLN A 431 -18.56 -10.52 -19.15
N HIS A 432 -18.90 -10.73 -17.87
CA HIS A 432 -18.01 -10.37 -16.76
C HIS A 432 -16.69 -11.18 -16.73
N GLU A 433 -16.62 -12.27 -17.50
CA GLU A 433 -15.42 -13.08 -17.71
C GLU A 433 -14.66 -12.60 -18.94
N LYS A 434 -15.37 -12.05 -19.95
CA LYS A 434 -14.77 -11.28 -21.06
C LYS A 434 -14.32 -9.88 -20.63
N GLU A 435 -14.97 -9.31 -19.64
CA GLU A 435 -14.72 -8.00 -19.05
C GLU A 435 -13.75 -8.17 -17.91
N GLY A 436 -12.51 -8.25 -18.32
CA GLY A 436 -11.39 -8.39 -17.42
C GLY A 436 -10.34 -9.30 -18.02
N TRP A 437 -9.40 -9.66 -17.16
CA TRP A 437 -8.21 -10.40 -17.52
C TRP A 437 -8.47 -11.80 -18.10
N TYR A 438 -9.65 -12.38 -17.89
CA TYR A 438 -9.95 -13.79 -18.14
C TYR A 438 -10.28 -14.12 -19.60
N GLY A 439 -11.09 -13.31 -20.29
CA GLY A 439 -11.65 -13.71 -21.59
C GLY A 439 -10.75 -13.44 -22.80
N TRP A 440 -9.73 -12.59 -22.69
CA TRP A 440 -8.81 -12.38 -23.81
C TRP A 440 -7.68 -13.41 -23.85
N LEU A 441 -7.20 -13.92 -22.70
CA LEU A 441 -6.21 -15.00 -22.68
C LEU A 441 -6.67 -16.26 -23.41
N THR A 442 -7.99 -16.46 -23.49
CA THR A 442 -8.62 -17.59 -24.19
C THR A 442 -8.97 -17.29 -25.66
N GLU A 443 -9.00 -16.01 -26.08
CA GLU A 443 -9.52 -15.59 -27.39
C GLU A 443 -8.49 -14.87 -28.29
N ASN A 444 -7.48 -14.19 -27.73
CA ASN A 444 -6.52 -13.38 -28.48
C ASN A 444 -5.15 -13.26 -27.79
N ASP A 445 -4.06 -13.27 -28.55
CA ASP A 445 -2.69 -13.06 -28.01
C ASP A 445 -2.39 -11.60 -27.56
N THR A 446 -3.38 -10.71 -27.64
CA THR A 446 -3.22 -9.28 -27.35
C THR A 446 -4.16 -8.82 -26.24
N GLU A 447 -3.56 -8.28 -25.17
CA GLU A 447 -4.27 -7.64 -24.08
C GLU A 447 -5.13 -6.49 -24.63
N PRO A 448 -6.44 -6.46 -24.31
CA PRO A 448 -7.34 -5.45 -24.81
C PRO A 448 -6.92 -4.07 -24.30
N SER A 449 -7.18 -3.05 -25.12
CA SER A 449 -7.01 -1.67 -24.66
C SER A 449 -7.92 -1.41 -23.47
N LEU A 450 -7.39 -0.75 -22.44
CA LEU A 450 -8.15 -0.35 -21.25
C LEU A 450 -9.48 0.32 -21.64
N SER A 451 -10.57 -0.17 -21.07
CA SER A 451 -11.88 0.44 -21.26
C SER A 451 -11.92 1.83 -20.61
N PRO A 452 -12.89 2.70 -20.99
CA PRO A 452 -13.11 3.96 -20.29
C PRO A 452 -13.30 3.79 -18.78
N MET A 453 -13.93 2.68 -18.35
CA MET A 453 -14.12 2.34 -16.95
C MET A 453 -12.79 1.93 -16.28
N ASP A 454 -11.94 1.17 -16.96
CA ASP A 454 -10.62 0.80 -16.43
C ASP A 454 -9.75 2.04 -16.21
N LEU A 455 -9.75 2.97 -17.16
CA LEU A 455 -9.04 4.24 -17.02
C LEU A 455 -9.61 5.05 -15.84
N ARG A 456 -10.94 5.14 -15.72
CA ARG A 456 -11.59 5.80 -14.57
C ARG A 456 -11.19 5.17 -13.24
N ASN A 457 -11.22 3.85 -13.16
CA ASN A 457 -10.78 3.11 -11.98
C ASN A 457 -9.29 3.36 -11.67
N GLN A 458 -8.43 3.48 -12.68
CA GLN A 458 -7.03 3.87 -12.48
C GLN A 458 -6.87 5.26 -11.85
N ALA A 459 -7.72 6.23 -12.23
CA ALA A 459 -7.73 7.53 -11.55
C ALA A 459 -8.19 7.38 -10.09
N HIS A 460 -9.27 6.62 -9.84
CA HIS A 460 -9.81 6.43 -8.50
C HIS A 460 -8.81 5.73 -7.56
N ARG A 461 -7.97 4.85 -8.09
CA ARG A 461 -6.88 4.22 -7.33
C ARG A 461 -5.96 5.25 -6.67
N LEU A 462 -5.74 6.42 -7.26
CA LEU A 462 -4.96 7.49 -6.62
C LEU A 462 -5.60 7.98 -5.32
N LEU A 463 -6.93 8.10 -5.27
CA LEU A 463 -7.66 8.50 -4.07
C LEU A 463 -7.65 7.38 -3.01
N TRP A 464 -7.80 6.14 -3.46
CA TRP A 464 -7.75 4.95 -2.63
C TRP A 464 -6.39 4.75 -1.97
N ASP A 465 -5.32 4.84 -2.75
CA ASP A 465 -3.95 4.81 -2.23
C ASP A 465 -3.70 5.97 -1.27
N ALA A 466 -4.27 7.15 -1.53
CA ALA A 466 -4.12 8.28 -0.62
C ALA A 466 -4.81 8.07 0.75
N LEU A 467 -6.02 7.50 0.77
CA LEU A 467 -6.68 7.10 2.02
C LEU A 467 -5.86 6.03 2.74
N ASP A 468 -5.44 5.00 2.01
CA ASP A 468 -4.63 3.90 2.57
C ASP A 468 -3.30 4.41 3.12
N PHE A 469 -2.70 5.41 2.48
CA PHE A 469 -1.48 6.08 2.93
C PHE A 469 -1.71 6.79 4.26
N VAL A 470 -2.79 7.57 4.39
CA VAL A 470 -3.15 8.24 5.65
C VAL A 470 -3.33 7.22 6.77
N VAL A 471 -4.13 6.17 6.56
CA VAL A 471 -4.39 5.15 7.59
C VAL A 471 -3.11 4.39 7.97
N SER A 472 -2.27 4.06 6.99
CA SER A 472 -1.01 3.33 7.22
C SER A 472 0.04 4.17 7.97
N VAL A 473 0.08 5.48 7.71
CA VAL A 473 0.95 6.41 8.45
C VAL A 473 0.46 6.60 9.89
N GLU A 474 -0.86 6.62 10.10
CA GLU A 474 -1.46 6.79 11.42
C GLU A 474 -1.50 5.52 12.28
N ALA A 475 -1.30 4.35 11.68
CA ALA A 475 -1.36 3.05 12.38
C ALA A 475 -0.37 2.93 13.54
N ASP A 476 -0.73 2.16 14.57
CA ASP A 476 0.15 1.93 15.71
C ASP A 476 1.35 1.05 15.29
N VAL A 477 1.10 0.12 14.38
CA VAL A 477 2.11 -0.74 13.75
C VAL A 477 1.93 -0.73 12.24
N PHE A 478 3.03 -0.64 11.49
CA PHE A 478 3.03 -0.87 10.04
C PHE A 478 3.88 -2.09 9.68
N PHE A 479 3.33 -2.97 8.84
CA PHE A 479 3.98 -4.18 8.34
C PHE A 479 3.98 -4.19 6.80
N PRO A 480 5.14 -4.08 6.14
CA PRO A 480 5.23 -4.16 4.68
C PRO A 480 5.37 -5.62 4.21
N GLY A 481 4.48 -6.07 3.32
CA GLY A 481 4.65 -7.33 2.58
C GLY A 481 5.64 -7.20 1.41
N PHE A 482 5.83 -5.98 0.91
CA PHE A 482 6.77 -5.66 -0.15
C PHE A 482 7.21 -4.19 -0.06
N ASN A 483 8.52 -3.96 -0.06
CA ASN A 483 9.17 -2.65 -0.03
C ASN A 483 10.58 -2.77 -0.63
N ASP A 484 11.10 -1.72 -1.26
CA ASP A 484 12.46 -1.72 -1.82
C ASP A 484 12.73 -2.96 -2.67
N ASP A 485 12.06 -3.00 -3.81
CA ASP A 485 12.04 -4.16 -4.69
C ASP A 485 13.31 -4.34 -5.52
N GLY A 486 14.36 -3.54 -5.30
CA GLY A 486 15.56 -3.60 -6.12
C GLY A 486 15.51 -2.81 -7.41
N SER A 487 14.32 -2.43 -7.91
CA SER A 487 14.16 -1.75 -9.21
C SER A 487 14.62 -0.28 -9.19
N GLY A 488 14.75 0.31 -8.00
CA GLY A 488 14.98 1.75 -7.83
C GLY A 488 13.73 2.61 -8.03
N LEU A 489 12.58 2.00 -8.30
CA LEU A 489 11.30 2.69 -8.46
C LEU A 489 10.66 2.92 -7.09
N PRO A 490 9.93 4.05 -6.91
CA PRO A 490 9.15 4.24 -5.70
C PRO A 490 8.08 3.16 -5.54
N ASP A 491 7.88 2.74 -4.29
CA ASP A 491 6.79 1.85 -3.90
C ASP A 491 6.01 2.42 -2.70
N PHE A 492 4.72 2.08 -2.64
CA PHE A 492 3.81 2.52 -1.57
C PHE A 492 4.35 2.29 -0.15
N SER A 493 4.81 1.07 0.16
CA SER A 493 5.28 0.72 1.50
C SER A 493 6.50 1.57 1.87
N SER A 494 7.46 1.73 0.96
CA SER A 494 8.63 2.57 1.18
C SER A 494 8.25 4.02 1.52
N LEU A 495 7.25 4.59 0.85
CA LEU A 495 6.79 5.94 1.18
C LEU A 495 6.10 6.03 2.54
N VAL A 496 5.27 5.05 2.90
CA VAL A 496 4.67 4.97 4.24
C VAL A 496 5.77 4.87 5.31
N MET A 497 6.75 4.01 5.10
CA MET A 497 7.86 3.81 6.04
C MET A 497 8.67 5.09 6.24
N GLY A 498 8.97 5.83 5.17
CA GLY A 498 9.68 7.10 5.27
C GLY A 498 8.85 8.23 5.89
N GLN A 499 7.54 8.30 5.59
CA GLN A 499 6.62 9.24 6.24
C GLN A 499 6.52 8.96 7.74
N ARG A 500 6.35 7.70 8.14
CA ARG A 500 6.34 7.29 9.55
C ARG A 500 7.66 7.62 10.22
N LEU A 501 8.79 7.36 9.56
CA LEU A 501 10.11 7.70 10.08
C LEU A 501 10.31 9.21 10.25
N TYR A 502 9.63 10.03 9.46
CA TYR A 502 9.63 11.48 9.65
C TYR A 502 8.73 11.91 10.81
N GLU A 503 7.44 11.55 10.78
CA GLU A 503 6.44 12.08 11.71
C GLU A 503 6.50 11.43 13.10
N ARG A 504 6.73 10.11 13.14
CA ARG A 504 6.70 9.30 14.36
C ARG A 504 7.79 8.22 14.32
N PRO A 505 9.08 8.61 14.44
CA PRO A 505 10.20 7.66 14.34
C PRO A 505 10.09 6.46 15.29
N SER A 506 9.52 6.67 16.48
CA SER A 506 9.33 5.63 17.50
C SER A 506 8.11 4.72 17.27
N SER A 507 7.20 5.05 16.34
CA SER A 507 6.11 4.16 15.98
C SER A 507 6.63 2.90 15.28
N ARG A 508 6.10 1.74 15.67
CA ARG A 508 6.57 0.43 15.17
C ARG A 508 6.35 0.33 13.68
N THR A 509 7.44 0.10 12.95
CA THR A 509 7.47 -0.03 11.49
C THR A 509 8.47 -1.12 11.16
N TYR A 510 7.99 -2.31 10.79
CA TYR A 510 8.86 -3.45 10.50
C TYR A 510 9.65 -3.20 9.21
N ARG A 511 10.97 -3.41 9.25
CA ARG A 511 11.89 -3.12 8.13
C ARG A 511 12.50 -4.42 7.63
N LEU A 512 11.73 -5.20 6.89
CA LEU A 512 12.11 -6.57 6.55
C LEU A 512 13.14 -6.61 5.43
N ASP A 513 14.16 -7.44 5.62
CA ASP A 513 14.86 -8.12 4.52
C ASP A 513 14.12 -9.44 4.24
N ARG A 514 13.53 -9.52 3.05
CA ARG A 514 12.72 -10.66 2.63
C ARG A 514 13.56 -11.91 2.39
N LYS A 515 14.83 -11.78 2.02
CA LYS A 515 15.73 -12.94 1.84
C LYS A 515 15.88 -13.69 3.17
N VAL A 516 16.17 -12.95 4.24
CA VAL A 516 16.28 -13.52 5.60
C VAL A 516 14.96 -14.15 6.06
N ILE A 517 13.81 -13.55 5.71
CA ILE A 517 12.50 -14.13 6.01
C ILE A 517 12.29 -15.47 5.26
N GLN A 518 12.67 -15.57 3.99
CA GLN A 518 12.55 -16.81 3.25
C GLN A 518 13.49 -17.90 3.78
N GLU A 519 14.72 -17.54 4.18
CA GLU A 519 15.62 -18.46 4.88
C GLU A 519 15.00 -19.02 6.16
N LEU A 520 14.27 -18.19 6.92
CA LEU A 520 13.52 -18.65 8.09
C LEU A 520 12.39 -19.61 7.70
N PHE A 521 11.59 -19.30 6.67
CA PHE A 521 10.51 -20.19 6.23
C PHE A 521 11.02 -21.51 5.66
N ASN A 522 12.18 -21.52 5.00
CA ASN A 522 12.80 -22.73 4.48
C ASN A 522 13.17 -23.72 5.60
N ILE A 523 13.41 -23.26 6.83
CA ILE A 523 13.66 -24.12 8.01
C ILE A 523 12.39 -24.87 8.45
N THR A 524 11.20 -24.26 8.29
CA THR A 524 9.92 -24.80 8.78
C THR A 524 8.94 -25.08 7.65
N ARG A 525 9.43 -25.42 6.45
CA ARG A 525 8.58 -25.59 5.27
C ARG A 525 7.54 -26.70 5.44
N GLU A 526 7.93 -27.79 6.10
CA GLU A 526 7.06 -28.96 6.34
C GLU A 526 6.05 -28.73 7.49
N ASP A 527 6.33 -27.79 8.40
CA ASP A 527 5.49 -27.52 9.58
C ASP A 527 5.34 -26.01 9.82
N MET A 528 4.84 -25.33 8.81
CA MET A 528 4.74 -23.88 8.79
C MET A 528 3.69 -23.33 9.77
N TYR A 529 2.67 -24.14 10.08
CA TYR A 529 1.54 -23.76 10.94
C TYR A 529 1.77 -24.06 12.43
N HIS A 530 2.66 -25.00 12.75
CA HIS A 530 3.04 -25.34 14.12
C HIS A 530 4.57 -25.24 14.33
N PRO A 531 5.19 -24.09 14.01
CA PRO A 531 6.64 -23.99 14.03
C PRO A 531 7.19 -24.20 15.45
N ASN A 532 8.35 -24.87 15.52
CA ASN A 532 9.00 -25.13 16.80
C ASN A 532 9.41 -23.83 17.54
N ARG A 533 9.61 -23.94 18.86
CA ARG A 533 9.98 -22.81 19.72
C ARG A 533 11.27 -22.09 19.26
N ASN A 534 12.25 -22.83 18.75
CA ASN A 534 13.52 -22.27 18.28
C ASN A 534 13.30 -21.32 17.10
N TRP A 535 12.49 -21.74 16.12
CA TRP A 535 12.10 -20.91 14.99
C TRP A 535 11.36 -19.65 15.44
N THR A 536 10.38 -19.80 16.35
CA THR A 536 9.63 -18.65 16.88
C THR A 536 10.57 -17.62 17.54
N LEU A 537 11.57 -18.09 18.31
CA LEU A 537 12.56 -17.21 18.94
C LEU A 537 13.45 -16.50 17.91
N ARG A 538 13.88 -17.19 16.84
CA ARG A 538 14.66 -16.59 15.74
C ARG A 538 13.88 -15.51 15.01
N VAL A 539 12.61 -15.79 14.69
CA VAL A 539 11.70 -14.82 14.04
C VAL A 539 11.51 -13.59 14.93
N ARG A 540 11.20 -13.79 16.22
CA ARG A 540 11.05 -12.68 17.18
C ARG A 540 12.30 -11.83 17.26
N LYS A 541 13.47 -12.46 17.42
CA LYS A 541 14.78 -11.77 17.48
C LYS A 541 15.01 -10.92 16.24
N TYR A 542 14.80 -11.51 15.06
CA TYR A 542 14.99 -10.81 13.78
C TYR A 542 14.02 -9.64 13.61
N LEU A 543 12.72 -9.86 13.83
CA LEU A 543 11.69 -8.84 13.64
C LEU A 543 11.83 -7.69 14.65
N ASN A 544 12.18 -7.98 15.91
CA ASN A 544 12.49 -6.94 16.90
C ASN A 544 13.74 -6.14 16.51
N SER A 545 14.80 -6.81 16.02
CA SER A 545 15.98 -6.10 15.50
C SER A 545 15.63 -5.19 14.32
N SER A 546 14.69 -5.59 13.46
CA SER A 546 14.24 -4.78 12.32
C SER A 546 13.53 -3.47 12.72
N LEU A 547 13.01 -3.38 13.94
CA LEU A 547 12.38 -2.16 14.47
C LEU A 547 13.41 -1.16 14.99
N SER A 548 14.59 -1.65 15.38
CA SER A 548 15.65 -0.90 16.05
C SER A 548 16.61 -0.19 15.07
N GLU A 549 17.71 0.33 15.60
CA GLU A 549 18.79 1.00 14.87
C GLU A 549 19.34 0.13 13.72
N SER A 550 19.49 -1.18 13.95
CA SER A 550 19.95 -2.13 12.92
C SER A 550 19.05 -2.11 11.68
N GLY A 551 17.73 -2.01 11.87
CA GLY A 551 16.77 -1.89 10.79
C GLY A 551 16.92 -0.57 10.02
N LEU A 552 17.18 0.54 10.73
CA LEU A 552 17.42 1.85 10.11
C LEU A 552 18.70 1.87 9.30
N ILE A 553 19.82 1.36 9.85
CA ILE A 553 21.11 1.28 9.18
C ILE A 553 20.97 0.47 7.88
N ARG A 554 20.30 -0.68 7.93
CA ARG A 554 20.04 -1.50 6.75
C ARG A 554 19.24 -0.74 5.69
N GLN A 555 18.15 -0.05 6.08
CA GLN A 555 17.37 0.75 5.13
C GLN A 555 18.15 1.93 4.56
N SER A 556 19.02 2.56 5.36
CA SER A 556 19.90 3.62 4.87
C SER A 556 20.87 3.11 3.79
N MET A 557 21.29 1.84 3.86
CA MET A 557 22.18 1.24 2.86
C MET A 557 21.42 0.75 1.61
N LEU A 558 20.26 0.12 1.78
CA LEU A 558 19.57 -0.57 0.68
C LEU A 558 18.54 0.33 -0.02
N SER A 559 17.71 1.02 0.76
CA SER A 559 16.53 1.72 0.25
C SER A 559 16.80 3.20 -0.02
N LYS A 560 17.55 3.88 0.85
CA LYS A 560 17.87 5.31 0.67
C LYS A 560 18.56 5.62 -0.66
N PRO A 561 19.56 4.87 -1.15
CA PRO A 561 20.22 5.20 -2.41
C PRO A 561 19.31 5.14 -3.63
N ARG A 562 18.23 4.35 -3.53
CA ARG A 562 17.20 4.18 -4.57
C ARG A 562 16.09 5.23 -4.46
N LEU A 563 15.57 5.43 -3.26
CA LEU A 563 14.49 6.39 -2.99
C LEU A 563 14.73 7.12 -1.67
N PHE A 564 15.03 8.41 -1.75
CA PHE A 564 15.30 9.24 -0.56
C PHE A 564 14.13 9.27 0.41
N LEU A 565 12.93 9.41 -0.14
CA LEU A 565 11.70 9.49 0.66
C LEU A 565 11.39 8.19 1.41
N SER A 566 12.07 7.08 1.11
CA SER A 566 11.92 5.83 1.87
C SER A 566 12.66 5.86 3.21
N HIS A 567 13.71 6.69 3.30
CA HIS A 567 14.56 6.81 4.47
C HIS A 567 15.13 8.23 4.58
N PRO A 568 14.38 9.18 5.17
CA PRO A 568 14.72 10.61 5.18
C PRO A 568 15.80 11.03 6.20
N LEU A 569 16.42 10.09 6.93
CA LEU A 569 17.46 10.40 7.91
C LEU A 569 18.84 10.49 7.26
N PRO A 570 19.73 11.40 7.73
CA PRO A 570 19.52 12.36 8.82
C PRO A 570 18.93 13.71 8.38
N GLU A 571 18.67 13.90 7.08
CA GLU A 571 18.41 15.23 6.51
C GLU A 571 17.12 15.88 6.98
N CYS A 572 16.08 15.08 7.21
CA CYS A 572 14.75 15.56 7.60
C CYS A 572 14.46 15.41 9.10
N SER A 573 15.48 15.30 9.94
CA SER A 573 15.28 15.11 11.38
C SER A 573 16.31 15.85 12.22
N CYS A 574 16.04 15.93 13.51
CA CYS A 574 16.97 16.37 14.54
C CYS A 574 16.89 15.43 15.75
N ARG A 575 17.87 15.50 16.65
CA ARG A 575 17.86 14.77 17.93
C ARG A 575 17.73 15.69 19.14
N THR A 576 16.89 15.30 20.10
CA THR A 576 16.70 16.05 21.36
C THR A 576 17.91 15.96 22.28
N SER A 577 18.57 14.80 22.31
CA SER A 577 19.83 14.55 23.01
C SER A 577 20.91 14.14 22.00
N ALA A 578 22.12 14.71 22.12
CA ALA A 578 23.25 14.31 21.30
C ALA A 578 23.54 12.81 21.48
N LEU A 579 23.79 12.12 20.37
CA LEU A 579 24.20 10.72 20.39
C LEU A 579 25.72 10.68 20.56
N GLU A 580 26.21 9.83 21.46
CA GLU A 580 27.65 9.58 21.63
C GLU A 580 28.28 9.20 20.29
N ASP A 581 29.48 9.71 20.01
CA ASP A 581 30.19 9.46 18.74
C ASP A 581 30.41 7.96 18.47
N SER A 582 30.54 7.14 19.53
CA SER A 582 30.67 5.68 19.46
C SER A 582 29.44 4.96 18.87
N LYS A 583 28.27 5.60 18.88
CA LYS A 583 27.01 5.06 18.36
C LYS A 583 26.66 5.60 16.97
N GLN A 584 27.44 6.54 16.45
CA GLN A 584 27.30 7.01 15.07
C GLN A 584 27.89 5.99 14.11
N ILE A 585 27.15 5.67 13.06
CA ILE A 585 27.58 4.67 12.07
C ILE A 585 27.68 5.35 10.71
N ARG A 586 28.82 5.17 10.06
CA ARG A 586 29.11 5.72 8.73
C ARG A 586 29.40 4.59 7.75
N SER A 587 29.07 4.85 6.49
CA SER A 587 29.48 4.03 5.34
C SER A 587 30.94 4.33 4.97
N ASP A 588 31.56 3.46 4.19
CA ASP A 588 32.91 3.59 3.64
C ASP A 588 33.11 4.94 2.92
N ASP A 589 32.07 5.48 2.29
CA ASP A 589 32.09 6.80 1.63
C ASP A 589 31.99 7.99 2.61
N GLY A 590 32.05 7.75 3.92
CA GLY A 590 31.95 8.76 4.99
C GLY A 590 30.53 9.27 5.28
N ARG A 591 29.51 8.77 4.56
CA ARG A 591 28.10 9.12 4.75
C ARG A 591 27.53 8.48 6.00
N PHE A 592 26.72 9.22 6.77
CA PHE A 592 26.03 8.66 7.93
C PHE A 592 24.96 7.64 7.51
N LEU A 593 25.04 6.46 8.10
CA LEU A 593 24.00 5.42 8.06
C LEU A 593 23.05 5.52 9.26
N TYR A 594 23.55 6.03 10.38
CA TYR A 594 22.76 6.34 11.58
C TYR A 594 23.51 7.36 12.47
N GLY A 595 22.77 8.24 13.14
CA GLY A 595 23.33 9.18 14.11
C GLY A 595 23.94 10.45 13.52
N GLY A 596 23.64 10.77 12.25
CA GLY A 596 24.12 11.98 11.57
C GLY A 596 23.21 13.21 11.74
N GLU A 597 22.24 13.14 12.65
CA GLU A 597 21.27 14.19 12.90
C GLU A 597 21.85 15.32 13.75
N ASP A 598 21.45 16.56 13.45
CA ASP A 598 21.86 17.71 14.26
C ASP A 598 21.00 17.80 15.54
N GLU A 599 21.46 18.54 16.53
CA GLU A 599 20.66 18.84 17.71
C GLU A 599 19.40 19.63 17.36
N CYS A 600 18.28 19.27 17.98
CA CYS A 600 17.02 19.96 17.81
C CYS A 600 17.08 21.40 18.35
N PRO A 601 16.38 22.35 17.72
CA PRO A 601 16.15 23.67 18.28
C PRO A 601 15.54 23.62 19.69
N LYS A 602 15.84 24.61 20.52
CA LYS A 602 15.39 24.68 21.93
C LYS A 602 13.87 24.56 22.13
N TRP A 603 13.07 25.07 21.18
CA TRP A 603 11.60 25.01 21.23
C TRP A 603 11.06 23.59 21.03
N ILE A 604 11.76 22.72 20.29
CA ILE A 604 11.41 21.30 20.17
C ILE A 604 11.77 20.56 21.46
N LYS A 605 12.96 20.84 22.02
CA LYS A 605 13.42 20.22 23.28
C LYS A 605 12.47 20.50 24.46
N SER A 606 11.92 21.71 24.53
CA SER A 606 10.96 22.12 25.57
C SER A 606 9.58 21.46 25.43
N ALA A 607 9.06 21.35 24.20
CA ALA A 607 7.80 20.64 23.93
C ALA A 607 7.88 19.14 24.27
N GLY A 608 9.05 18.52 24.09
CA GLY A 608 9.27 17.12 24.50
C GLY A 608 9.24 16.90 26.02
N MET A 609 9.65 17.89 26.80
CA MET A 609 9.73 17.80 28.27
C MET A 609 8.37 18.01 28.96
N GLU A 610 7.41 18.65 28.30
CA GLU A 610 6.01 18.69 28.75
C GLU A 610 5.30 17.35 28.54
N LYS A 611 5.62 16.61 27.46
CA LYS A 611 5.08 15.27 27.20
C LYS A 611 5.61 14.20 28.16
N SER A 612 6.86 14.29 28.61
CA SER A 612 7.42 13.27 29.53
C SER A 612 6.81 13.35 30.93
N LYS A 613 6.47 14.55 31.42
CA LYS A 613 5.87 14.75 32.75
C LYS A 613 4.48 14.14 32.93
N THR A 614 3.78 13.82 31.84
CA THR A 614 2.47 13.15 31.88
C THR A 614 2.56 11.62 31.89
N ASP A 615 3.74 11.03 31.72
CA ASP A 615 3.95 9.58 31.59
C ASP A 615 4.86 8.98 32.69
N ASP A 616 5.26 9.79 33.68
CA ASP A 616 6.11 9.39 34.82
C ASP A 616 5.35 8.55 35.88
N GLY A 617 4.67 7.49 35.43
CA GLY A 617 4.06 6.46 36.28
C GLY A 617 4.70 5.06 36.15
N ASP A 618 5.53 4.82 35.14
CA ASP A 618 6.11 3.50 34.88
C ASP A 618 7.63 3.50 35.12
N GLN A 619 8.03 2.81 36.19
CA GLN A 619 9.42 2.58 36.60
C GLN A 619 10.20 1.79 35.53
N PRO A 620 11.51 2.04 35.32
CA PRO A 620 12.26 1.40 34.25
C PRO A 620 12.64 -0.04 34.64
N ASP A 621 11.91 -1.03 34.13
CA ASP A 621 12.40 -2.41 34.13
C ASP A 621 13.57 -2.52 33.16
N TYR A 622 14.74 -2.76 33.75
CA TYR A 622 15.99 -3.03 33.08
C TYR A 622 15.85 -4.26 32.17
N GLU A 623 16.37 -4.14 30.94
CA GLU A 623 16.70 -5.29 30.10
C GLU A 623 17.69 -6.19 30.84
N HIS A 624 17.21 -7.27 31.42
CA HIS A 624 18.00 -8.46 31.70
C HIS A 624 17.09 -9.68 31.65
N ASP A 625 17.19 -10.43 30.56
CA ASP A 625 16.94 -11.87 30.58
C ASP A 625 18.04 -12.53 29.74
N LEU A 626 19.22 -12.59 30.37
CA LEU A 626 20.25 -13.58 30.05
C LEU A 626 19.97 -14.78 30.96
N LEU A 627 19.67 -15.91 30.31
CA LEU A 627 20.01 -17.28 30.71
C LEU A 627 20.01 -17.58 32.21
N THR A 628 18.93 -18.21 32.67
CA THR A 628 19.05 -19.17 33.77
C THR A 628 18.68 -20.55 33.22
N GLU A 629 19.69 -21.38 33.02
CA GLU A 629 19.53 -22.83 33.02
C GLU A 629 18.99 -23.23 34.40
N GLN A 630 17.76 -23.73 34.44
CA GLN A 630 17.36 -24.67 35.48
C GLN A 630 16.93 -25.94 34.79
N SER A 631 17.65 -27.01 35.12
CA SER A 631 17.33 -28.38 34.75
C SER A 631 15.96 -28.73 35.32
N GLU A 632 14.93 -28.73 34.48
CA GLU A 632 13.71 -29.45 34.77
C GLU A 632 13.88 -30.86 34.22
N THR A 633 14.09 -31.79 35.14
CA THR A 633 14.17 -33.23 34.94
C THR A 633 12.91 -33.77 34.23
N GLU A 634 13.12 -34.77 33.37
CA GLU A 634 12.18 -35.39 32.42
C GLU A 634 10.91 -36.07 33.01
N GLU A 635 10.45 -35.74 34.22
CA GLU A 635 9.35 -36.47 34.88
C GLU A 635 7.99 -35.74 34.95
N GLU A 636 7.88 -34.46 34.58
CA GLU A 636 6.59 -33.76 34.58
C GLU A 636 5.87 -33.71 33.22
N PHE A 637 6.52 -34.14 32.12
CA PHE A 637 5.90 -34.19 30.79
C PHE A 637 4.99 -35.41 30.56
N ALA A 638 4.93 -36.34 31.52
CA ALA A 638 4.16 -37.58 31.40
C ALA A 638 2.73 -37.51 31.96
N LYS A 639 2.33 -36.42 32.65
CA LYS A 639 1.02 -36.34 33.33
C LYS A 639 -0.06 -35.48 32.66
N SER A 640 0.23 -34.72 31.61
CA SER A 640 -0.80 -33.95 30.89
C SER A 640 -1.34 -34.64 29.62
N LYS A 641 -0.94 -35.89 29.35
CA LYS A 641 -1.38 -36.65 28.16
C LYS A 641 -2.55 -37.62 28.39
N VAL A 642 -3.21 -37.58 29.55
CA VAL A 642 -4.28 -38.52 29.93
C VAL A 642 -5.67 -37.86 30.00
N ALA A 643 -5.85 -36.65 29.46
CA ALA A 643 -7.17 -36.02 29.42
C ALA A 643 -7.48 -35.36 28.06
N SER A 644 -7.44 -36.13 26.98
CA SER A 644 -8.28 -35.91 25.77
C SER A 644 -8.17 -37.13 24.84
N ALA A 645 -8.68 -38.27 25.31
CA ALA A 645 -8.87 -39.46 24.48
C ALA A 645 -10.38 -39.73 24.37
N PHE A 646 -11.08 -38.87 23.65
CA PHE A 646 -12.40 -39.13 23.07
C PHE A 646 -12.55 -38.17 21.90
N ASP A 647 -12.25 -38.66 20.70
CA ASP A 647 -13.05 -38.47 19.49
C ASP A 647 -12.46 -39.44 18.46
N GLN A 648 -13.20 -40.53 18.27
CA GLN A 648 -12.92 -41.58 17.29
C GLN A 648 -13.23 -41.07 15.89
N ASP A 649 -12.44 -41.57 14.95
CA ASP A 649 -12.54 -41.39 13.52
C ASP A 649 -13.91 -41.82 12.97
N GLU A 650 -14.58 -40.95 12.21
CA GLU A 650 -15.53 -41.39 11.18
C GLU A 650 -14.94 -41.07 9.81
N GLU A 651 -14.50 -42.14 9.16
CA GLU A 651 -14.11 -42.27 7.76
C GLU A 651 -15.34 -41.98 6.87
N TRP A 652 -15.27 -40.93 6.05
CA TRP A 652 -16.34 -40.60 5.10
C TRP A 652 -16.18 -41.39 3.79
N ASP A 653 -17.22 -42.17 3.47
CA ASP A 653 -17.42 -42.95 2.23
C ASP A 653 -17.48 -42.01 1.00
N PRO A 654 -16.77 -42.30 -0.10
CA PRO A 654 -16.71 -41.42 -1.26
C PRO A 654 -17.91 -41.49 -2.23
N ASN A 655 -19.11 -41.92 -1.81
CA ASN A 655 -20.30 -41.94 -2.68
C ASN A 655 -21.60 -41.45 -2.02
N ASP A 656 -21.58 -40.29 -1.34
CA ASP A 656 -22.79 -39.51 -1.00
C ASP A 656 -22.71 -38.05 -1.50
#